data_AF-A0A956CGH3-F1
#
_entry.id   AF-A0A956CGH3-F1
#
_cell.length_a   1.000
_cell.length_b   1.000
_cell.length_c   1.000
_cell.angle_alpha   90.00
_cell.angle_beta   90.00
_cell.angle_gamma   90.00
#
_symmetry.space_group_name_H-M   'P 1'
#
loop_
_entity.id
_entity.type
_entity.pdbx_description
1 polymer ?
#
loop_
_entity_poly.entity_id
_entity_poly.type
_entity_poly.pdbx_seq_one_letter_code
_entity_poly.pdbx_strand_id
1 'polypeptide(L)'
;MNPLKKLREHGQSYWLDNLTRSMLQDGSLERRVKQEGLRGITSNPKIFHEAIQGSSEYDDAIRAAARRGLSPEQTYEELAIDDVQRACDVLRPVFESSRGQDGYVSLELSPHLARDGEGSTREAVRLHRAVGRDNCLIKIPGTKEGLRAIEESLYQGVNVNITLLFSVQRYRAVAEAHLRALERRAEEGKPVDDVASVASFFLSRIDVLVNRLLSQRPGLEAIEGKAAVASAKLAYADLRERLASERWLRLAKQGARPQRLLWASTSTKTPGESDVKYVEPLIGPNTVSTMPERTIAAFAEHGVVRETVERGVDDAFQVMSELARSGIVMEEVTARLVDEGIQKFIEPYDALLDHLSDQLHELETREQTHDLERMAQKLRADVIRMTTQAGSGHPTSCMSAAELVAALFFRHMRWDPHEPTARNVDQMVLSKGHAAPVLWAALSEASAIEDDLSTLRQLDSTLEGHPTPRNPWVRVATGSLGQGLSAANGIALANRLDGLGGEVFCLLGDGECSEGSVWEAAQFASLHSLSAITAIVDDNALGQSAPTPYGHHTDVFRRRFEAFGWNAMVVDGHDMSAILDALHRARRSDTPTAIVARTVKGRGVSFLEGKDGWHGKALDEDQMARALRELGDVSVELPVRARRVGPEPSPAGGDARARIEVSYQPGEEAATRDGYGSALEKLGAQYPELVVLDGDVKGSCRTKGFAEHFPERFFEGYIAEQNLAGVALGLSCCGKIANFATFAAFMSRAYDFIRMAGHSRARHLVFTGSHAGVSIGQDGPSQMGLEDIAMFRAIAGSTVLYPSDAVSAERLTQAALGVPGIVYLRTTRPKTKVLYSGDEEFSVGGSKVLRQSDRDEVTIVAAGITVHEALAAHETLQAQGMNARVVDAYSVKPIDAETLRSCGRSSGKLLVVEDHWYEGGLGDAVAAAIEIPVAVHRLAITQEPRSGAKSELLDRYGISRRAIVDMALSLRR
;
A
#
# COMPACT_ATOMS: atom_id res chain seq x y z
N MET A 1 52.67 -6.60 -33.39
CA MET A 1 52.44 -6.27 -31.97
C MET A 1 50.99 -5.85 -31.83
N ASN A 2 50.22 -6.53 -30.97
CA ASN A 2 48.77 -6.34 -30.82
C ASN A 2 48.43 -4.86 -30.50
N PRO A 3 47.57 -4.17 -31.29
CA PRO A 3 47.15 -2.78 -31.05
C PRO A 3 46.65 -2.53 -29.62
N LEU A 4 45.94 -3.48 -29.02
CA LEU A 4 45.45 -3.39 -27.63
C LEU A 4 46.58 -3.20 -26.61
N LYS A 5 47.73 -3.87 -26.81
CA LYS A 5 48.89 -3.73 -25.93
C LYS A 5 49.58 -2.37 -26.09
N LYS A 6 49.55 -1.82 -27.30
CA LYS A 6 50.17 -0.51 -27.62
C LYS A 6 49.43 0.66 -26.99
N LEU A 7 48.14 0.55 -26.69
CA LEU A 7 47.36 1.61 -26.00
C LEU A 7 48.05 2.11 -24.71
N ARG A 8 48.73 1.19 -24.01
CA ARG A 8 49.47 1.49 -22.77
C ARG A 8 50.62 2.46 -22.97
N GLU A 9 51.29 2.41 -24.11
CA GLU A 9 52.39 3.31 -24.46
C GLU A 9 51.89 4.76 -24.59
N HIS A 10 50.59 4.93 -24.84
CA HIS A 10 49.90 6.22 -24.92
C HIS A 10 49.08 6.55 -23.66
N GLY A 11 49.28 5.80 -22.57
CA GLY A 11 48.61 6.03 -21.29
C GLY A 11 47.10 5.73 -21.29
N GLN A 12 46.61 4.95 -22.26
CA GLN A 12 45.24 4.44 -22.29
C GLN A 12 45.21 2.94 -21.96
N SER A 13 44.22 2.53 -21.16
CA SER A 13 43.96 1.12 -20.85
C SER A 13 42.66 0.66 -21.51
N TYR A 14 42.60 -0.57 -22.01
CA TYR A 14 41.32 -1.16 -22.41
C TYR A 14 40.78 -2.08 -21.33
N TRP A 15 39.48 -1.99 -21.09
CA TRP A 15 38.73 -2.83 -20.15
C TRP A 15 37.69 -3.65 -20.91
N LEU A 16 37.40 -4.85 -20.39
CA LEU A 16 36.32 -5.69 -20.90
C LEU A 16 34.99 -5.21 -20.31
N ASP A 17 33.95 -5.13 -21.14
CA ASP A 17 32.65 -4.56 -20.75
C ASP A 17 31.67 -5.55 -20.10
N ASN A 18 32.07 -6.81 -19.98
CA ASN A 18 31.29 -7.89 -19.40
C ASN A 18 32.16 -8.78 -18.49
N LEU A 19 31.53 -9.41 -17.50
CA LEU A 19 32.09 -10.45 -16.64
C LEU A 19 31.10 -11.60 -16.60
N THR A 20 31.56 -12.81 -16.93
CA THR A 20 30.77 -14.04 -16.80
C THR A 20 31.55 -15.09 -16.03
N ARG A 21 30.85 -15.95 -15.29
CA ARG A 21 31.43 -17.06 -14.53
C ARG A 21 32.21 -18.04 -15.42
N SER A 22 31.72 -18.34 -16.62
CA SER A 22 32.44 -19.10 -17.63
C SER A 22 33.88 -18.64 -17.85
N MET A 23 34.12 -17.32 -17.96
CA MET A 23 35.45 -16.76 -18.22
C MET A 23 36.43 -16.98 -17.07
N LEU A 24 35.90 -17.11 -15.85
CA LEU A 24 36.68 -17.40 -14.65
C LEU A 24 37.01 -18.88 -14.54
N GLN A 25 36.11 -19.77 -15.00
CA GLN A 25 36.25 -21.22 -14.89
C GLN A 25 37.11 -21.82 -16.02
N ASP A 26 36.97 -21.31 -17.25
CA ASP A 26 37.67 -21.85 -18.44
C ASP A 26 39.08 -21.25 -18.66
N GLY A 27 39.49 -20.30 -17.81
CA GLY A 27 40.77 -19.61 -17.86
C GLY A 27 40.90 -18.58 -18.99
N SER A 28 39.83 -18.25 -19.70
CA SER A 28 39.85 -17.25 -20.78
C SER A 28 40.16 -15.85 -20.26
N LEU A 29 39.67 -15.45 -19.07
CA LEU A 29 40.01 -14.15 -18.48
C LEU A 29 41.52 -14.02 -18.23
N GLU A 30 42.13 -15.04 -17.64
CA GLU A 30 43.57 -15.08 -17.38
C GLU A 30 44.38 -15.01 -18.69
N ARG A 31 43.90 -15.70 -19.74
CA ARG A 31 44.50 -15.66 -21.07
C ARG A 31 44.46 -14.24 -21.65
N ARG A 32 43.33 -13.54 -21.57
CA ARG A 32 43.20 -12.14 -22.04
C ARG A 32 44.16 -11.20 -21.30
N VAL A 33 44.31 -11.36 -19.98
CA VAL A 33 45.28 -10.59 -19.18
C VAL A 33 46.71 -10.79 -19.68
N LYS A 34 47.13 -12.04 -19.89
CA LYS A 34 48.52 -12.37 -20.30
C LYS A 34 48.79 -12.05 -21.78
N GLN A 35 47.87 -12.41 -22.67
CA GLN A 35 48.10 -12.46 -24.12
C GLN A 35 47.59 -11.23 -24.86
N GLU A 36 46.49 -10.63 -24.41
CA GLU A 36 45.84 -9.49 -25.08
C GLU A 36 46.13 -8.15 -24.37
N GLY A 37 46.51 -8.19 -23.10
CA GLY A 37 46.92 -7.04 -22.32
C GLY A 37 45.78 -6.37 -21.54
N LEU A 38 44.72 -7.11 -21.20
CA LEU A 38 43.56 -6.64 -20.45
C LEU A 38 43.97 -5.99 -19.12
N ARG A 39 43.37 -4.83 -18.81
CA ARG A 39 43.73 -4.01 -17.63
C ARG A 39 42.60 -3.74 -16.66
N GLY A 40 41.40 -4.20 -16.95
CA GLY A 40 40.27 -4.08 -16.05
C GLY A 40 39.02 -4.63 -16.69
N ILE A 41 37.96 -4.69 -15.90
CA ILE A 41 36.70 -5.30 -16.30
C ILE A 41 35.56 -4.61 -15.56
N THR A 42 34.41 -4.58 -16.21
CA THR A 42 33.18 -4.11 -15.59
C THR A 42 32.12 -5.21 -15.65
N SER A 43 31.34 -5.35 -14.60
CA SER A 43 30.10 -6.14 -14.62
C SER A 43 28.89 -5.24 -14.87
N ASN A 44 27.76 -5.81 -15.26
CA ASN A 44 26.48 -5.10 -15.29
C ASN A 44 25.32 -6.10 -15.05
N PRO A 45 24.17 -5.66 -14.52
CA PRO A 45 23.05 -6.56 -14.20
C PRO A 45 22.53 -7.36 -15.40
N LYS A 46 22.53 -6.75 -16.59
CA LYS A 46 22.05 -7.41 -17.82
C LYS A 46 22.87 -8.65 -18.18
N ILE A 47 24.21 -8.57 -18.07
CA ILE A 47 25.09 -9.71 -18.36
C ILE A 47 24.91 -10.81 -17.30
N PHE A 48 24.75 -10.44 -16.02
CA PHE A 48 24.43 -11.42 -14.99
C PHE A 48 23.09 -12.10 -15.25
N HIS A 49 22.07 -11.35 -15.67
CA HIS A 49 20.78 -11.91 -16.07
C HIS A 49 20.93 -12.93 -17.20
N GLU A 50 21.59 -12.55 -18.30
CA GLU A 50 21.82 -13.44 -19.44
C GLU A 50 22.62 -14.69 -19.04
N ALA A 51 23.60 -14.56 -18.13
CA ALA A 51 24.42 -15.67 -17.66
C ALA A 51 23.68 -16.63 -16.71
N ILE A 52 22.89 -16.10 -15.78
CA ILE A 52 22.10 -16.88 -14.82
C ILE A 52 20.96 -17.60 -15.54
N GLN A 53 20.28 -16.92 -16.46
CA GLN A 53 19.18 -17.51 -17.24
C GLN A 53 19.67 -18.53 -18.27
N GLY A 54 20.83 -18.30 -18.89
CA GLY A 54 21.32 -19.06 -20.04
C GLY A 54 22.25 -20.23 -19.72
N SER A 55 22.59 -20.49 -18.46
CA SER A 55 23.58 -21.50 -18.07
C SER A 55 23.26 -22.16 -16.72
N SER A 56 23.85 -23.34 -16.47
CA SER A 56 23.74 -24.04 -15.18
C SER A 56 24.90 -23.70 -14.22
N GLU A 57 25.70 -22.67 -14.51
CA GLU A 57 26.93 -22.33 -13.76
C GLU A 57 26.64 -21.76 -12.37
N TYR A 58 25.40 -21.32 -12.13
CA TYR A 58 24.95 -20.72 -10.88
C TYR A 58 24.03 -21.64 -10.07
N ASP A 59 23.54 -22.75 -10.65
CA ASP A 59 22.52 -23.63 -10.06
C ASP A 59 22.88 -24.12 -8.65
N ASP A 60 24.12 -24.55 -8.42
CA ASP A 60 24.55 -25.06 -7.11
C ASP A 60 24.59 -23.97 -6.05
N ALA A 61 25.01 -22.75 -6.44
CA ALA A 61 25.04 -21.61 -5.54
C ALA A 61 23.61 -21.10 -5.24
N ILE A 62 22.74 -21.08 -6.25
CA ILE A 62 21.32 -20.73 -6.08
C ILE A 62 20.61 -21.76 -5.18
N ARG A 63 20.88 -23.07 -5.35
CA ARG A 63 20.39 -24.12 -4.45
C ARG A 63 20.88 -23.94 -3.02
N ALA A 64 22.15 -23.57 -2.83
CA ALA A 64 22.68 -23.28 -1.50
C ALA A 64 22.04 -22.04 -0.88
N ALA A 65 21.77 -21.00 -1.67
CA ALA A 65 21.07 -19.79 -1.24
C ALA A 65 19.61 -20.07 -0.82
N ALA A 66 18.88 -20.87 -1.62
CA ALA A 66 17.51 -21.31 -1.30
C ALA A 66 17.45 -22.04 0.06
N ARG A 67 18.37 -22.98 0.31
CA ARG A 67 18.43 -23.69 1.60
C ARG A 67 18.73 -22.78 2.80
N ARG A 68 19.41 -21.66 2.56
CA ARG A 68 19.69 -20.63 3.56
C ARG A 68 18.55 -19.61 3.70
N GLY A 69 17.54 -19.65 2.81
CA GLY A 69 16.41 -18.72 2.77
C GLY A 69 16.83 -17.28 2.43
N LEU A 70 17.79 -17.11 1.53
CA LEU A 70 18.23 -15.79 1.09
C LEU A 70 17.20 -15.16 0.13
N SER A 71 17.04 -13.83 0.19
CA SER A 71 16.25 -13.07 -0.79
C SER A 71 16.90 -13.10 -2.19
N PRO A 72 16.15 -12.79 -3.27
CA PRO A 72 16.71 -12.65 -4.60
C PRO A 72 17.87 -11.65 -4.66
N GLU A 73 17.77 -10.52 -3.95
CA GLU A 73 18.82 -9.50 -3.88
C GLU A 73 20.07 -10.02 -3.18
N GLN A 74 19.92 -10.67 -2.02
CA GLN A 74 21.03 -11.29 -1.29
C GLN A 74 21.68 -12.40 -2.11
N THR A 75 20.88 -13.19 -2.82
CA THR A 75 21.36 -14.26 -3.70
C THR A 75 22.16 -13.65 -4.85
N TYR A 76 21.61 -12.67 -5.55
CA TYR A 76 22.33 -11.95 -6.61
C TYR A 76 23.65 -11.38 -6.12
N GLU A 77 23.63 -10.72 -4.96
CA GLU A 77 24.82 -10.13 -4.36
C GLU A 77 25.88 -11.17 -4.04
N GLU A 78 25.53 -12.30 -3.40
CA GLU A 78 26.51 -13.37 -3.12
C GLU A 78 27.14 -13.89 -4.41
N LEU A 79 26.35 -14.10 -5.47
CA LEU A 79 26.86 -14.54 -6.77
C LEU A 79 27.78 -13.48 -7.41
N ALA A 80 27.38 -12.22 -7.40
CA ALA A 80 28.13 -11.12 -8.02
C ALA A 80 29.43 -10.83 -7.26
N ILE A 81 29.41 -10.87 -5.93
CA ILE A 81 30.60 -10.67 -5.08
C ILE A 81 31.61 -11.78 -5.32
N ASP A 82 31.19 -13.04 -5.34
CA ASP A 82 32.06 -14.19 -5.58
C ASP A 82 32.76 -14.08 -6.95
N ASP A 83 32.02 -13.76 -8.01
CA ASP A 83 32.60 -13.58 -9.35
C ASP A 83 33.54 -12.37 -9.41
N VAL A 84 33.19 -11.26 -8.76
CA VAL A 84 34.04 -10.05 -8.70
C VAL A 84 35.33 -10.33 -7.91
N GLN A 85 35.27 -11.06 -6.80
CA GLN A 85 36.45 -11.45 -6.01
C GLN A 85 37.42 -12.27 -6.86
N ARG A 86 36.91 -13.28 -7.58
CA ARG A 86 37.73 -14.12 -8.46
C ARG A 86 38.33 -13.31 -9.60
N ALA A 87 37.56 -12.40 -10.22
CA ALA A 87 38.07 -11.50 -11.25
C ALA A 87 39.16 -10.56 -10.71
N CYS A 88 39.00 -10.05 -9.49
CA CYS A 88 39.99 -9.22 -8.79
C CYS A 88 41.28 -10.00 -8.58
N ASP A 89 41.19 -11.27 -8.20
CA ASP A 89 42.33 -12.14 -7.97
C ASP A 89 43.07 -12.46 -9.29
N VAL A 90 42.35 -12.65 -10.40
CA VAL A 90 42.97 -12.79 -11.74
C VAL A 90 43.69 -11.51 -12.20
N LEU A 91 43.14 -10.34 -11.88
CA LEU A 91 43.75 -9.04 -12.22
C LEU A 91 44.79 -8.54 -11.20
N ARG A 92 44.98 -9.25 -10.08
CA ARG A 92 45.94 -8.90 -9.02
C ARG A 92 47.36 -8.62 -9.54
N PRO A 93 47.97 -9.44 -10.42
CA PRO A 93 49.31 -9.17 -10.93
C PRO A 93 49.39 -7.87 -11.75
N VAL A 94 48.30 -7.49 -12.41
CA VAL A 94 48.20 -6.21 -13.14
C VAL A 94 48.12 -5.04 -12.16
N PHE A 95 47.31 -5.18 -11.13
CA PHE A 95 47.16 -4.16 -10.09
C PHE A 95 48.49 -3.86 -9.40
N GLU A 96 49.22 -4.91 -8.98
CA GLU A 96 50.51 -4.76 -8.33
C GLU A 96 51.59 -4.17 -9.27
N SER A 97 51.73 -4.73 -10.48
CA SER A 97 52.74 -4.26 -11.44
C SER A 97 52.50 -2.83 -11.94
N SER A 98 51.26 -2.36 -11.90
CA SER A 98 50.88 -0.98 -12.23
C SER A 98 50.81 -0.04 -11.02
N ARG A 99 51.13 -0.53 -9.81
CA ARG A 99 51.02 0.22 -8.54
C ARG A 99 49.62 0.82 -8.31
N GLY A 100 48.60 0.04 -8.65
CA GLY A 100 47.19 0.42 -8.53
C GLY A 100 46.71 1.40 -9.60
N GLN A 101 47.41 1.53 -10.72
CA GLN A 101 46.91 2.34 -11.86
C GLN A 101 45.90 1.57 -12.71
N ASP A 102 46.09 0.25 -12.85
CA ASP A 102 45.25 -0.70 -13.58
C ASP A 102 44.89 -1.91 -12.69
N GLY A 103 44.21 -2.90 -13.24
CA GLY A 103 43.89 -4.16 -12.57
C GLY A 103 42.57 -4.17 -11.80
N TYR A 104 41.63 -3.30 -12.19
CA TYR A 104 40.37 -3.11 -11.46
C TYR A 104 39.20 -3.92 -12.01
N VAL A 105 38.32 -4.34 -11.11
CA VAL A 105 36.99 -4.92 -11.42
C VAL A 105 35.92 -3.99 -10.87
N SER A 106 34.91 -3.64 -11.67
CA SER A 106 33.79 -2.82 -11.20
C SER A 106 32.56 -3.66 -10.87
N LEU A 107 31.96 -3.44 -9.69
CA LEU A 107 30.67 -3.98 -9.25
C LEU A 107 29.60 -2.88 -9.28
N GLU A 108 28.43 -3.19 -9.83
CA GLU A 108 27.30 -2.25 -9.90
C GLU A 108 26.58 -2.14 -8.55
N LEU A 109 26.24 -0.91 -8.14
CA LEU A 109 25.33 -0.66 -7.02
C LEU A 109 23.87 -0.81 -7.51
N SER A 110 22.94 -1.12 -6.61
CA SER A 110 21.51 -1.26 -6.98
C SER A 110 21.01 -0.01 -7.72
N PRO A 111 20.44 -0.15 -8.94
CA PRO A 111 20.00 1.00 -9.73
C PRO A 111 18.84 1.76 -9.07
N HIS A 112 18.11 1.14 -8.14
CA HIS A 112 17.06 1.76 -7.32
C HIS A 112 17.60 2.86 -6.40
N LEU A 113 18.89 2.83 -6.07
CA LEU A 113 19.54 3.85 -5.23
C LEU A 113 20.07 5.05 -6.03
N ALA A 114 19.90 5.10 -7.36
CA ALA A 114 20.45 6.15 -8.22
C ALA A 114 20.04 7.59 -7.83
N ARG A 115 18.93 7.75 -7.10
CA ARG A 115 18.41 9.02 -6.58
C ARG A 115 18.48 9.14 -5.04
N ASP A 116 19.04 8.15 -4.34
CA ASP A 116 19.27 8.16 -2.89
C ASP A 116 20.77 8.26 -2.58
N GLY A 117 21.24 9.47 -2.29
CA GLY A 117 22.67 9.71 -2.01
C GLY A 117 23.15 9.09 -0.70
N GLU A 118 22.33 9.05 0.35
CA GLU A 118 22.73 8.48 1.64
C GLU A 118 22.70 6.95 1.60
N GLY A 119 21.65 6.38 1.00
CA GLY A 119 21.58 4.94 0.71
C GLY A 119 22.72 4.47 -0.17
N SER A 120 23.02 5.18 -1.26
CA SER A 120 24.15 4.86 -2.15
C SER A 120 25.48 4.85 -1.41
N THR A 121 25.72 5.80 -0.50
CA THR A 121 26.97 5.85 0.29
C THR A 121 27.11 4.64 1.19
N ARG A 122 26.07 4.35 1.98
CA ARG A 122 26.07 3.22 2.91
C ARG A 122 26.30 1.91 2.17
N GLU A 123 25.63 1.75 1.04
CA GLU A 123 25.69 0.54 0.23
C GLU A 123 27.04 0.38 -0.46
N ALA A 124 27.62 1.45 -0.99
CA ALA A 124 28.95 1.41 -1.61
C ALA A 124 30.04 0.99 -0.60
N VAL A 125 30.01 1.53 0.62
CA VAL A 125 30.94 1.13 1.69
C VAL A 125 30.75 -0.33 2.07
N ARG A 126 29.49 -0.80 2.16
CA ARG A 126 29.16 -2.18 2.52
C ARG A 126 29.64 -3.17 1.46
N LEU A 127 29.32 -2.94 0.18
CA LEU A 127 29.72 -3.80 -0.93
C LEU A 127 31.24 -3.84 -1.10
N HIS A 128 31.93 -2.70 -1.02
CA HIS A 128 33.40 -2.68 -1.09
C HIS A 128 34.02 -3.50 0.03
N ARG A 129 33.48 -3.41 1.26
CA ARG A 129 33.94 -4.22 2.38
C ARG A 129 33.66 -5.71 2.17
N ALA A 130 32.49 -6.06 1.65
CA ALA A 130 32.09 -7.44 1.39
C ALA A 130 32.94 -8.11 0.30
N VAL A 131 33.27 -7.37 -0.77
CA VAL A 131 34.23 -7.83 -1.79
C VAL A 131 35.62 -8.00 -1.17
N GLY A 132 36.07 -7.08 -0.32
CA GLY A 132 37.32 -7.26 0.44
C GLY A 132 38.56 -7.35 -0.46
N ARG A 133 38.55 -6.63 -1.59
CA ARG A 133 39.67 -6.47 -2.52
C ARG A 133 39.84 -4.98 -2.85
N ASP A 134 41.04 -4.46 -2.63
CA ASP A 134 41.47 -3.09 -2.94
C ASP A 134 41.39 -2.75 -4.45
N ASN A 135 41.45 -3.75 -5.34
CA ASN A 135 41.27 -3.57 -6.77
C ASN A 135 39.81 -3.74 -7.25
N CYS A 136 38.84 -3.54 -6.35
CA CYS A 136 37.43 -3.43 -6.69
C CYS A 136 37.00 -1.95 -6.78
N LEU A 137 36.18 -1.61 -7.77
CA LEU A 137 35.50 -0.32 -7.89
C LEU A 137 34.01 -0.52 -7.67
N ILE A 138 33.38 0.29 -6.83
CA ILE A 138 31.91 0.34 -6.76
C ILE A 138 31.40 1.36 -7.75
N LYS A 139 30.40 0.98 -8.55
CA LYS A 139 29.81 1.90 -9.49
C LYS A 139 28.72 2.74 -8.86
N ILE A 140 28.84 4.05 -9.02
CA ILE A 140 27.85 5.00 -8.52
C ILE A 140 27.43 5.90 -9.67
N PRO A 141 26.14 6.00 -10.00
CA PRO A 141 25.65 6.93 -11.00
C PRO A 141 26.03 8.38 -10.69
N GLY A 142 26.55 9.10 -11.67
CA GLY A 142 26.84 10.53 -11.60
C GLY A 142 25.60 11.41 -11.69
N THR A 143 24.50 11.05 -11.02
CA THR A 143 23.30 11.88 -10.90
C THR A 143 23.57 13.11 -10.02
N LYS A 144 22.62 14.05 -9.93
CA LYS A 144 22.78 15.22 -9.05
C LYS A 144 22.84 14.78 -7.59
N GLU A 145 22.01 13.82 -7.24
CA GLU A 145 21.87 13.20 -5.93
C GLU A 145 23.10 12.32 -5.62
N GLY A 146 23.63 11.61 -6.62
CA GLY A 146 24.81 10.74 -6.51
C GLY A 146 26.12 11.50 -6.25
N LEU A 147 26.22 12.79 -6.53
CA LEU A 147 27.44 13.58 -6.28
C LEU A 147 27.89 13.52 -4.81
N ARG A 148 26.93 13.61 -3.87
CA ARG A 148 27.22 13.48 -2.43
C ARG A 148 27.71 12.08 -2.09
N ALA A 149 27.11 11.06 -2.71
CA ALA A 149 27.50 9.67 -2.49
C ALA A 149 28.91 9.37 -3.00
N ILE A 150 29.26 9.91 -4.16
CA ILE A 150 30.60 9.79 -4.75
C ILE A 150 31.65 10.42 -3.84
N GLU A 151 31.44 11.67 -3.42
CA GLU A 151 32.38 12.37 -2.54
C GLU A 151 32.57 11.62 -1.22
N GLU A 152 31.48 11.23 -0.57
CA GLU A 152 31.54 10.57 0.73
C GLU A 152 32.16 9.16 0.61
N SER A 153 31.82 8.39 -0.42
CA SER A 153 32.43 7.06 -0.63
C SER A 153 33.94 7.15 -0.84
N LEU A 154 34.40 8.06 -1.70
CA LEU A 154 35.84 8.31 -1.92
C LEU A 154 36.52 8.79 -0.63
N TYR A 155 35.88 9.67 0.14
CA TYR A 155 36.37 10.13 1.44
C TYR A 155 36.51 8.98 2.45
N GLN A 156 35.60 8.00 2.42
CA GLN A 156 35.66 6.78 3.24
C GLN A 156 36.70 5.74 2.74
N GLY A 157 37.36 6.00 1.61
CA GLY A 157 38.39 5.12 1.04
C GLY A 157 37.85 4.06 0.08
N VAL A 158 36.62 4.22 -0.41
CA VAL A 158 36.02 3.34 -1.42
C VAL A 158 36.49 3.78 -2.80
N ASN A 159 36.99 2.84 -3.60
CA ASN A 159 37.29 3.08 -5.01
C ASN A 159 36.00 3.17 -5.83
N VAL A 160 35.82 4.22 -6.63
CA VAL A 160 34.53 4.50 -7.32
C VAL A 160 34.66 4.57 -8.85
N ASN A 161 33.80 3.82 -9.54
CA ASN A 161 33.53 3.96 -10.97
C ASN A 161 32.26 4.78 -11.19
N ILE A 162 32.39 6.05 -11.56
CA ILE A 162 31.26 6.96 -11.69
C ILE A 162 30.59 6.75 -13.05
N THR A 163 29.34 6.31 -13.08
CA THR A 163 28.63 5.92 -14.32
C THR A 163 27.60 6.96 -14.78
N LEU A 164 26.98 6.74 -15.95
CA LEU A 164 25.94 7.60 -16.54
C LEU A 164 26.36 9.06 -16.78
N LEU A 165 27.62 9.30 -17.15
CA LEU A 165 28.08 10.64 -17.55
C LEU A 165 27.84 10.85 -19.05
N PHE A 166 27.05 11.86 -19.38
CA PHE A 166 26.73 12.23 -20.78
C PHE A 166 27.13 13.67 -21.14
N SER A 167 27.57 14.48 -20.17
CA SER A 167 27.88 15.90 -20.39
C SER A 167 29.17 16.32 -19.70
N VAL A 168 29.87 17.28 -20.31
CA VAL A 168 31.08 17.91 -19.74
C VAL A 168 30.76 18.61 -18.43
N GLN A 169 29.60 19.26 -18.33
CA GLN A 169 29.14 19.91 -17.10
C GLN A 169 28.96 18.91 -15.96
N ARG A 170 28.36 17.74 -16.22
CA ARG A 170 28.24 16.71 -15.19
C ARG A 170 29.61 16.17 -14.81
N TYR A 171 30.46 15.88 -15.78
CA TYR A 171 31.85 15.47 -15.54
C TYR A 171 32.58 16.44 -14.60
N ARG A 172 32.52 17.76 -14.85
CA ARG A 172 33.10 18.79 -13.98
C ARG A 172 32.65 18.66 -12.53
N ALA A 173 31.35 18.40 -12.31
CA ALA A 173 30.80 18.25 -10.97
C ALA A 173 31.32 16.99 -10.25
N VAL A 174 31.50 15.87 -10.96
CA VAL A 174 32.07 14.63 -10.38
C VAL A 174 33.56 14.79 -10.11
N ALA A 175 34.29 15.44 -11.01
CA ALA A 175 35.72 15.69 -10.84
C ALA A 175 35.98 16.60 -9.64
N GLU A 176 35.09 17.57 -9.40
CA GLU A 176 35.12 18.41 -8.21
C GLU A 176 34.80 17.62 -6.93
N ALA A 177 33.80 16.73 -6.94
CA ALA A 177 33.50 15.84 -5.82
C ALA A 177 34.68 14.93 -5.47
N HIS A 178 35.36 14.37 -6.47
CA HIS A 178 36.58 13.59 -6.29
C HIS A 178 37.71 14.42 -5.66
N LEU A 179 37.92 15.65 -6.15
CA LEU A 179 38.96 16.53 -5.62
C LEU A 179 38.71 16.88 -4.14
N ARG A 180 37.47 17.26 -3.79
CA ARG A 180 37.08 17.56 -2.40
C ARG A 180 37.23 16.36 -1.47
N ALA A 181 36.87 15.16 -1.92
CA ALA A 181 37.04 13.94 -1.13
C ALA A 181 38.51 13.70 -0.75
N LEU A 182 39.42 13.87 -1.71
CA LEU A 182 40.86 13.72 -1.48
C LEU A 182 41.43 14.84 -0.62
N GLU A 183 40.99 16.09 -0.81
CA GLU A 183 41.37 17.22 0.05
C GLU A 183 40.96 16.98 1.51
N ARG A 184 39.70 16.57 1.75
CA ARG A 184 39.21 16.21 3.09
C ARG A 184 40.02 15.08 3.73
N ARG A 185 40.40 14.05 2.96
CA ARG A 185 41.27 12.97 3.45
C ARG A 185 42.65 13.50 3.82
N ALA A 186 43.26 14.31 2.97
CA ALA A 186 44.57 14.91 3.21
C ALA A 186 44.59 15.82 4.45
N GLU A 187 43.55 16.64 4.64
CA GLU A 187 43.39 17.52 5.81
C GLU A 187 43.30 16.75 7.14
N GLU A 188 42.71 15.55 7.11
CA GLU A 188 42.60 14.66 8.27
C GLU A 188 43.76 13.66 8.40
N GLY A 189 44.79 13.74 7.54
CA GLY A 189 45.93 12.82 7.55
C GLY A 189 45.59 11.37 7.13
N LYS A 190 44.48 11.17 6.42
CA LYS A 190 44.10 9.87 5.83
C LYS A 190 44.89 9.63 4.53
N PRO A 191 45.21 8.38 4.17
CA PRO A 191 45.89 8.07 2.91
C PRO A 191 45.11 8.54 1.69
N VAL A 192 45.80 9.07 0.68
CA VAL A 192 45.20 9.50 -0.60
C VAL A 192 45.71 8.68 -1.79
N ASP A 193 46.70 7.83 -1.54
CA ASP A 193 47.35 6.92 -2.48
C ASP A 193 46.74 5.51 -2.47
N ASP A 194 45.62 5.30 -1.79
CA ASP A 194 44.83 4.07 -1.77
C ASP A 194 43.44 4.23 -2.42
N VAL A 195 43.09 5.45 -2.82
CA VAL A 195 41.81 5.77 -3.48
C VAL A 195 42.00 5.94 -4.99
N ALA A 196 41.13 5.31 -5.76
CA ALA A 196 41.08 5.35 -7.21
C ALA A 196 39.67 5.68 -7.69
N SER A 197 39.60 6.44 -8.79
CA SER A 197 38.33 6.81 -9.40
C SER A 197 38.42 6.80 -10.92
N VAL A 198 37.36 6.30 -11.56
CA VAL A 198 37.15 6.43 -13.01
C VAL A 198 35.83 7.14 -13.28
N ALA A 199 35.82 8.05 -14.24
CA ALA A 199 34.63 8.80 -14.67
C ALA A 199 34.15 8.25 -16.02
N SER A 200 33.14 7.39 -16.00
CA SER A 200 32.60 6.67 -17.16
C SER A 200 31.65 7.53 -17.99
N PHE A 201 32.17 8.04 -19.11
CA PHE A 201 31.49 8.86 -20.10
C PHE A 201 30.91 8.01 -21.24
N PHE A 202 29.58 8.03 -21.40
CA PHE A 202 28.85 7.14 -22.31
C PHE A 202 28.68 7.78 -23.69
N LEU A 203 29.32 7.20 -24.72
CA LEU A 203 29.50 7.83 -26.01
C LEU A 203 28.35 7.56 -26.99
N SER A 204 28.18 6.31 -27.45
CA SER A 204 27.29 6.01 -28.57
C SER A 204 25.83 6.44 -28.34
N ARG A 205 25.39 6.52 -27.08
CA ARG A 205 24.03 6.96 -26.72
C ARG A 205 23.79 8.44 -27.03
N ILE A 206 24.83 9.28 -26.94
CA ILE A 206 24.78 10.70 -27.29
C ILE A 206 24.53 10.83 -28.79
N ASP A 207 25.35 10.21 -29.63
CA ASP A 207 25.21 10.27 -31.09
C ASP A 207 23.87 9.71 -31.56
N VAL A 208 23.39 8.60 -31.00
CA VAL A 208 22.07 8.03 -31.38
C VAL A 208 20.93 9.02 -31.15
N LEU A 209 20.91 9.72 -30.01
CA LEU A 209 19.86 10.68 -29.71
C LEU A 209 20.04 11.98 -30.50
N VAL A 210 21.27 12.50 -30.60
CA VAL A 210 21.57 13.73 -31.35
C VAL A 210 21.28 13.55 -32.84
N ASN A 211 21.67 12.43 -33.45
CA ASN A 211 21.40 12.16 -34.87
C ASN A 211 19.89 12.09 -35.15
N ARG A 212 19.09 11.52 -34.23
CA ARG A 212 17.62 11.52 -34.35
C ARG A 212 17.04 12.94 -34.32
N LEU A 213 17.63 13.85 -33.56
CA LEU A 213 17.21 15.26 -33.52
C LEU A 213 17.71 16.02 -34.76
N LEU A 214 18.91 15.70 -35.26
CA LEU A 214 19.47 16.27 -36.49
C LEU A 214 18.68 15.83 -37.73
N SER A 215 18.21 14.59 -37.81
CA SER A 215 17.43 14.10 -38.97
C SER A 215 16.11 14.84 -39.19
N GLN A 216 15.65 15.60 -38.19
CA GLN A 216 14.46 16.45 -38.28
C GLN A 216 14.79 17.86 -38.80
N ARG A 217 16.06 18.13 -39.13
CA ARG A 217 16.60 19.45 -39.49
C ARG A 217 17.50 19.32 -40.73
N PRO A 218 17.08 19.78 -41.92
CA PRO A 218 17.88 19.67 -43.14
C PRO A 218 19.15 20.56 -43.09
N GLY A 219 20.26 20.11 -43.70
CA GLY A 219 21.48 20.91 -43.87
C GLY A 219 22.53 20.79 -42.75
N LEU A 220 22.40 19.80 -41.86
CA LEU A 220 23.30 19.56 -40.73
C LEU A 220 24.01 18.19 -40.80
N GLU A 221 24.06 17.58 -41.99
CA GLU A 221 24.65 16.27 -42.23
C GLU A 221 26.16 16.25 -41.91
N ALA A 222 26.82 17.40 -41.99
CA ALA A 222 28.25 17.54 -41.72
C ALA A 222 28.64 17.31 -40.23
N ILE A 223 27.70 17.43 -39.29
CA ILE A 223 27.94 17.22 -37.85
C ILE A 223 27.31 15.94 -37.29
N GLU A 224 26.64 15.16 -38.15
CA GLU A 224 26.05 13.88 -37.78
C GLU A 224 27.13 12.90 -37.28
N GLY A 225 26.87 12.23 -36.16
CA GLY A 225 27.80 11.25 -35.58
C GLY A 225 29.08 11.83 -34.99
N LYS A 226 29.18 13.16 -34.78
CA LYS A 226 30.36 13.82 -34.21
C LYS A 226 30.18 14.28 -32.76
N ALA A 227 28.94 14.34 -32.26
CA ALA A 227 28.61 14.94 -30.97
C ALA A 227 29.25 14.24 -29.78
N ALA A 228 29.24 12.91 -29.76
CA ALA A 228 29.79 12.10 -28.67
C ALA A 228 31.31 12.28 -28.52
N VAL A 229 32.05 12.16 -29.64
CA VAL A 229 33.51 12.33 -29.67
C VAL A 229 33.89 13.78 -29.34
N ALA A 230 33.15 14.76 -29.88
CA ALA A 230 33.38 16.17 -29.56
C ALA A 230 33.21 16.45 -28.05
N SER A 231 32.10 15.99 -27.45
CA SER A 231 31.83 16.11 -26.03
C SER A 231 32.91 15.44 -25.17
N ALA A 232 33.36 14.25 -25.56
CA ALA A 232 34.42 13.52 -24.86
C ALA A 232 35.79 14.23 -24.91
N LYS A 233 36.16 14.81 -26.06
CA LYS A 233 37.38 15.62 -26.19
C LYS A 233 37.34 16.87 -25.30
N LEU A 234 36.19 17.51 -25.18
CA LEU A 234 36.01 18.65 -24.27
C LEU A 234 36.05 18.22 -22.78
N ALA A 235 35.50 17.06 -22.43
CA ALA A 235 35.68 16.49 -21.09
C ALA A 235 37.16 16.18 -20.80
N TYR A 236 37.91 15.71 -21.79
CA TYR A 236 39.35 15.49 -21.67
C TYR A 236 40.15 16.79 -21.50
N ALA A 237 39.79 17.85 -22.23
CA ALA A 237 40.38 19.17 -22.03
C ALA A 237 40.16 19.69 -20.60
N ASP A 238 38.98 19.46 -20.02
CA ASP A 238 38.69 19.81 -18.62
C ASP A 238 39.54 18.98 -17.63
N LEU A 239 39.73 17.67 -17.89
CA LEU A 239 40.65 16.83 -17.10
C LEU A 239 42.07 17.43 -17.12
N ARG A 240 42.56 17.84 -18.30
CA ARG A 240 43.89 18.43 -18.48
C ARG A 240 44.06 19.71 -17.65
N GLU A 241 43.08 20.60 -17.66
CA GLU A 241 43.08 21.82 -16.86
C GLU A 241 43.10 21.49 -15.35
N ARG A 242 42.31 20.52 -14.91
CA ARG A 242 42.28 20.09 -13.51
C ARG A 242 43.59 19.49 -13.04
N LEU A 243 44.21 18.63 -13.86
CA LEU A 243 45.51 18.03 -13.54
C LEU A 243 46.65 19.07 -13.54
N ALA A 244 46.46 20.24 -14.14
CA ALA A 244 47.39 21.37 -14.07
C ALA A 244 47.11 22.32 -12.88
N SER A 245 45.99 22.16 -12.18
CA SER A 245 45.59 23.05 -11.09
C SER A 245 46.48 22.90 -9.84
N GLU A 246 46.66 23.98 -9.08
CA GLU A 246 47.42 23.92 -7.81
C GLU A 246 46.83 22.93 -6.81
N ARG A 247 45.48 22.85 -6.75
CA ARG A 247 44.76 21.92 -5.86
C ARG A 247 45.17 20.48 -6.14
N TRP A 248 45.15 20.07 -7.41
CA TRP A 248 45.59 18.74 -7.82
C TRP A 248 47.09 18.52 -7.55
N LEU A 249 47.95 19.47 -7.92
CA LEU A 249 49.40 19.32 -7.74
C LEU A 249 49.81 19.13 -6.27
N ARG A 250 49.06 19.67 -5.31
CA ARG A 250 49.27 19.43 -3.87
C ARG A 250 48.95 17.99 -3.48
N LEU A 251 47.82 17.45 -3.92
CA LEU A 251 47.42 16.07 -3.66
C LEU A 251 48.34 15.06 -4.37
N ALA A 252 48.72 15.35 -5.61
CA ALA A 252 49.63 14.51 -6.39
C ALA A 252 51.00 14.34 -5.71
N LYS A 253 51.52 15.39 -5.03
CA LYS A 253 52.74 15.30 -4.21
C LYS A 253 52.61 14.36 -3.01
N GLN A 254 51.38 14.14 -2.53
CA GLN A 254 51.07 13.20 -1.45
C GLN A 254 50.78 11.78 -1.96
N GLY A 255 50.93 11.52 -3.26
CA GLY A 255 50.71 10.20 -3.87
C GLY A 255 49.30 9.97 -4.41
N ALA A 256 48.43 10.99 -4.43
CA ALA A 256 47.08 10.85 -4.95
C ALA A 256 47.05 10.43 -6.43
N ARG A 257 46.12 9.53 -6.79
CA ARG A 257 45.94 9.04 -8.17
C ARG A 257 44.95 9.92 -8.95
N PRO A 258 45.25 10.27 -10.21
CA PRO A 258 44.32 11.07 -11.01
C PRO A 258 43.04 10.28 -11.28
N GLN A 259 41.89 10.95 -11.21
CA GLN A 259 40.65 10.39 -11.74
C GLN A 259 40.80 10.22 -13.25
N ARG A 260 40.61 8.98 -13.75
CA ARG A 260 40.75 8.67 -15.17
C ARG A 260 39.42 8.85 -15.88
N LEU A 261 39.43 9.35 -17.11
CA LEU A 261 38.24 9.35 -17.97
C LEU A 261 38.06 7.97 -18.59
N LEU A 262 36.89 7.37 -18.41
CA LEU A 262 36.56 6.06 -18.97
C LEU A 262 35.53 6.23 -20.08
N TRP A 263 35.86 5.79 -21.30
CA TRP A 263 34.99 5.81 -22.45
C TRP A 263 34.12 4.56 -22.44
N ALA A 264 32.82 4.73 -22.21
CA ALA A 264 31.84 3.65 -22.11
C ALA A 264 30.88 3.69 -23.32
N SER A 265 30.17 2.59 -23.56
CA SER A 265 29.27 2.44 -24.71
C SER A 265 30.00 2.71 -26.04
N THR A 266 31.12 2.03 -26.25
CA THR A 266 32.05 2.24 -27.37
C THR A 266 31.70 1.44 -28.63
N SER A 267 30.61 0.65 -28.62
CA SER A 267 30.13 -0.02 -29.83
C SER A 267 29.42 0.95 -30.76
N THR A 268 29.78 0.90 -32.03
CA THR A 268 29.10 1.61 -33.11
C THR A 268 27.69 1.05 -33.31
N LYS A 269 26.69 1.94 -33.38
CA LYS A 269 25.26 1.57 -33.54
C LYS A 269 24.73 1.86 -34.94
N THR A 270 25.45 2.65 -35.72
CA THR A 270 25.07 3.07 -37.07
C THR A 270 25.76 2.18 -38.11
N PRO A 271 25.01 1.46 -38.96
CA PRO A 271 25.60 0.69 -40.06
C PRO A 271 26.42 1.57 -41.00
N GLY A 272 27.61 1.11 -41.40
CA GLY A 272 28.50 1.83 -42.32
C GLY A 272 29.51 2.78 -41.66
N GLU A 273 29.37 3.07 -40.35
CA GLU A 273 30.41 3.73 -39.57
C GLU A 273 31.50 2.74 -39.11
N SER A 274 32.70 3.24 -38.81
CA SER A 274 33.80 2.42 -38.26
C SER A 274 33.39 1.74 -36.95
N ASP A 275 33.71 0.45 -36.78
CA ASP A 275 33.50 -0.36 -35.57
C ASP A 275 34.42 0.01 -34.39
N VAL A 276 35.42 0.86 -34.63
CA VAL A 276 36.34 1.45 -33.64
C VAL A 276 36.17 2.97 -33.49
N LYS A 277 35.08 3.54 -34.02
CA LYS A 277 34.75 4.98 -34.05
C LYS A 277 34.93 5.70 -32.72
N TYR A 278 34.59 5.05 -31.60
CA TYR A 278 34.66 5.66 -30.27
C TYR A 278 35.95 5.34 -29.50
N VAL A 279 36.84 4.52 -30.08
CA VAL A 279 38.12 4.16 -29.47
C VAL A 279 39.24 5.04 -30.05
N GLU A 280 39.44 4.98 -31.36
CA GLU A 280 40.58 5.64 -32.02
C GLU A 280 40.69 7.15 -31.78
N PRO A 281 39.60 7.95 -31.78
CA PRO A 281 39.70 9.40 -31.62
C PRO A 281 39.95 9.86 -30.18
N LEU A 282 39.88 8.94 -29.21
CA LEU A 282 39.89 9.24 -27.78
C LEU A 282 41.07 8.58 -27.04
N ILE A 283 42.11 8.18 -27.79
CA ILE A 283 43.34 7.63 -27.24
C ILE A 283 44.18 8.78 -26.66
N GLY A 284 44.53 8.66 -25.38
CA GLY A 284 45.45 9.58 -24.70
C GLY A 284 45.67 9.23 -23.23
N PRO A 285 46.59 9.93 -22.54
CA PRO A 285 46.99 9.59 -21.19
C PRO A 285 45.86 9.80 -20.17
N ASN A 286 45.85 8.99 -19.12
CA ASN A 286 44.82 8.98 -18.06
C ASN A 286 43.41 8.63 -18.57
N THR A 287 43.31 7.85 -19.65
CA THR A 287 42.02 7.37 -20.16
C THR A 287 41.90 5.86 -20.07
N VAL A 288 40.67 5.38 -20.05
CA VAL A 288 40.28 3.97 -20.14
C VAL A 288 39.26 3.87 -21.26
N SER A 289 39.30 2.81 -22.06
CA SER A 289 38.21 2.49 -22.98
C SER A 289 37.63 1.14 -22.62
N THR A 290 36.37 1.13 -22.20
CA THR A 290 35.65 -0.11 -21.93
C THR A 290 35.01 -0.59 -23.22
N MET A 291 35.33 -1.81 -23.63
CA MET A 291 35.00 -2.34 -24.95
C MET A 291 34.31 -3.71 -24.85
N PRO A 292 33.23 -3.96 -25.62
CA PRO A 292 32.73 -5.31 -25.81
C PRO A 292 33.68 -6.15 -26.62
N GLU A 293 33.55 -7.47 -26.50
CA GLU A 293 34.39 -8.44 -27.19
C GLU A 293 34.50 -8.17 -28.70
N ARG A 294 33.40 -7.77 -29.35
CA ARG A 294 33.40 -7.43 -30.78
C ARG A 294 34.27 -6.20 -31.10
N THR A 295 34.21 -5.17 -30.27
CA THR A 295 35.05 -3.97 -30.44
C THR A 295 36.51 -4.26 -30.10
N ILE A 296 36.77 -5.13 -29.09
CA ILE A 296 38.12 -5.61 -28.78
C ILE A 296 38.72 -6.36 -29.98
N ALA A 297 37.96 -7.27 -30.59
CA ALA A 297 38.39 -8.02 -31.76
C ALA A 297 38.67 -7.11 -32.96
N ALA A 298 37.76 -6.20 -33.29
CA ALA A 298 37.93 -5.21 -34.36
C ALA A 298 39.18 -4.35 -34.16
N PHE A 299 39.35 -3.81 -32.94
CA PHE A 299 40.51 -2.97 -32.63
C PHE A 299 41.83 -3.76 -32.65
N ALA A 300 41.82 -5.03 -32.24
CA ALA A 300 42.99 -5.90 -32.33
C ALA A 300 43.38 -6.21 -33.78
N GLU A 301 42.39 -6.32 -34.68
CA GLU A 301 42.58 -6.63 -36.09
C GLU A 301 43.12 -5.43 -36.87
N HIS A 302 42.48 -4.26 -36.75
CA HIS A 302 42.74 -3.13 -37.65
C HIS A 302 42.88 -1.75 -36.95
N GLY A 303 42.80 -1.68 -35.62
CA GLY A 303 42.86 -0.43 -34.86
C GLY A 303 44.20 0.32 -34.98
N VAL A 304 44.12 1.64 -35.17
CA VAL A 304 45.26 2.54 -35.30
C VAL A 304 45.53 3.28 -33.99
N VAL A 305 46.66 2.98 -33.37
CA VAL A 305 47.05 3.59 -32.08
C VAL A 305 47.87 4.86 -32.30
N ARG A 306 47.33 6.02 -31.90
CA ARG A 306 47.98 7.35 -31.90
C ARG A 306 47.37 8.21 -30.80
N GLU A 307 48.10 9.19 -30.27
CA GLU A 307 47.50 10.20 -29.38
C GLU A 307 46.59 11.12 -30.18
N THR A 308 45.28 11.03 -29.94
CA THR A 308 44.24 11.64 -30.77
C THR A 308 43.22 12.45 -29.97
N VAL A 309 43.10 12.20 -28.66
CA VAL A 309 42.11 12.88 -27.82
C VAL A 309 42.32 14.40 -27.77
N GLU A 310 43.56 14.87 -27.88
CA GLU A 310 43.91 16.31 -27.91
C GLU A 310 43.87 16.92 -29.33
N ARG A 311 43.70 16.11 -30.38
CA ARG A 311 43.67 16.64 -31.76
C ARG A 311 42.27 17.16 -32.10
N GLY A 312 42.18 18.35 -32.70
CA GLY A 312 40.91 18.90 -33.17
C GLY A 312 39.93 19.23 -32.04
N VAL A 313 40.42 19.73 -30.91
CA VAL A 313 39.58 20.21 -29.80
C VAL A 313 38.80 21.46 -30.21
N ASP A 314 39.39 22.34 -31.03
CA ASP A 314 38.69 23.50 -31.61
C ASP A 314 37.52 23.06 -32.49
N ASP A 315 37.70 22.03 -33.32
CA ASP A 315 36.62 21.43 -34.13
C ASP A 315 35.52 20.85 -33.23
N ALA A 316 35.90 20.20 -32.12
CA ALA A 316 34.94 19.70 -31.14
C ALA A 316 34.11 20.83 -30.52
N PHE A 317 34.72 21.97 -30.22
CA PHE A 317 34.00 23.16 -29.76
C PHE A 317 33.05 23.71 -30.84
N GLN A 318 33.48 23.72 -32.10
CA GLN A 318 32.61 24.12 -33.22
C GLN A 318 31.40 23.20 -33.37
N VAL A 319 31.58 21.88 -33.33
CA VAL A 319 30.47 20.90 -33.37
C VAL A 319 29.45 21.18 -32.26
N MET A 320 29.90 21.39 -31.02
CA MET A 320 29.00 21.69 -29.90
C MET A 320 28.29 23.04 -30.06
N SER A 321 28.98 24.03 -30.64
CA SER A 321 28.41 25.36 -30.94
C SER A 321 27.37 25.30 -32.06
N GLU A 322 27.58 24.48 -33.09
CA GLU A 322 26.64 24.27 -34.20
C GLU A 322 25.39 23.51 -33.73
N LEU A 323 25.54 22.52 -32.84
CA LEU A 323 24.40 21.88 -32.17
C LEU A 323 23.55 22.90 -31.41
N ALA A 324 24.18 23.79 -30.64
CA ALA A 324 23.47 24.86 -29.94
C ALA A 324 22.75 25.82 -30.92
N ARG A 325 23.41 26.26 -32.00
CA ARG A 325 22.82 27.14 -33.03
C ARG A 325 21.66 26.51 -33.79
N SER A 326 21.66 25.18 -33.96
CA SER A 326 20.57 24.43 -34.58
C SER A 326 19.39 24.16 -33.63
N GLY A 327 19.44 24.70 -32.41
CA GLY A 327 18.39 24.55 -31.40
C GLY A 327 18.38 23.20 -30.72
N ILE A 328 19.50 22.46 -30.74
CA ILE A 328 19.69 21.24 -29.94
C ILE A 328 20.37 21.65 -28.62
N VAL A 329 19.58 21.70 -27.56
CA VAL A 329 20.06 22.03 -26.21
C VAL A 329 20.66 20.77 -25.57
N MET A 330 21.99 20.67 -25.53
CA MET A 330 22.68 19.48 -25.02
C MET A 330 22.40 19.18 -23.55
N GLU A 331 22.01 20.18 -22.74
CA GLU A 331 21.58 19.96 -21.36
C GLU A 331 20.30 19.11 -21.30
N GLU A 332 19.30 19.40 -22.13
CA GLU A 332 18.06 18.62 -22.22
C GLU A 332 18.33 17.21 -22.77
N VAL A 333 19.16 17.10 -23.80
CA VAL A 333 19.59 15.81 -24.37
C VAL A 333 20.23 14.93 -23.31
N THR A 334 21.14 15.50 -22.53
CA THR A 334 21.91 14.73 -21.54
C THR A 334 21.09 14.43 -20.28
N ALA A 335 20.18 15.31 -19.85
CA ALA A 335 19.22 15.02 -18.79
C ALA A 335 18.32 13.83 -19.16
N ARG A 336 17.76 13.84 -20.38
CA ARG A 336 16.98 12.72 -20.92
C ARG A 336 17.78 11.42 -20.96
N LEU A 337 19.05 11.47 -21.37
CA LEU A 337 19.92 10.28 -21.41
C LEU A 337 20.26 9.73 -20.02
N VAL A 338 20.30 10.58 -18.98
CA VAL A 338 20.45 10.12 -17.59
C VAL A 338 19.22 9.35 -17.16
N ASP A 339 18.01 9.89 -17.37
CA ASP A 339 16.76 9.22 -16.98
C ASP A 339 16.53 7.92 -17.76
N GLU A 340 16.67 7.94 -19.09
CA GLU A 340 16.65 6.73 -19.92
C GLU A 340 17.79 5.77 -19.54
N GLY A 341 18.91 6.32 -19.08
CA GLY A 341 20.07 5.57 -18.62
C GLY A 341 19.74 4.74 -17.39
N ILE A 342 19.21 5.37 -16.34
CA ILE A 342 18.79 4.71 -15.10
C ILE A 342 17.77 3.61 -15.42
N GLN A 343 16.73 3.91 -16.21
CA GLN A 343 15.69 2.93 -16.53
C GLN A 343 16.25 1.69 -17.25
N LYS A 344 17.20 1.87 -18.18
CA LYS A 344 17.88 0.77 -18.88
C LYS A 344 18.77 -0.10 -17.98
N PHE A 345 19.04 0.32 -16.74
CA PHE A 345 19.69 -0.51 -15.73
C PHE A 345 18.68 -1.11 -14.74
N ILE A 346 17.60 -0.39 -14.40
CA ILE A 346 16.50 -0.91 -13.57
C ILE A 346 15.84 -2.12 -14.24
N GLU A 347 15.41 -1.99 -15.50
CA GLU A 347 14.70 -3.07 -16.22
C GLU A 347 15.42 -4.44 -16.20
N PRO A 348 16.70 -4.56 -16.61
CA PRO A 348 17.40 -5.85 -16.55
C PRO A 348 17.76 -6.29 -15.13
N TYR A 349 17.86 -5.37 -14.17
CA TYR A 349 18.10 -5.69 -12.77
C TYR A 349 16.85 -6.30 -12.12
N ASP A 350 15.69 -5.69 -12.34
CA ASP A 350 14.41 -6.21 -11.86
C ASP A 350 14.10 -7.55 -12.52
N ALA A 351 14.31 -7.69 -13.83
CA ALA A 351 14.13 -8.96 -14.52
C ALA A 351 15.06 -10.08 -14.00
N LEU A 352 16.29 -9.72 -13.58
CA LEU A 352 17.21 -10.66 -12.94
C LEU A 352 16.71 -11.11 -11.57
N LEU A 353 16.29 -10.16 -10.72
CA LEU A 353 15.76 -10.47 -9.40
C LEU A 353 14.47 -11.30 -9.50
N ASP A 354 13.63 -11.00 -10.48
CA ASP A 354 12.43 -11.75 -10.79
C ASP A 354 12.75 -13.20 -11.15
N HIS A 355 13.71 -13.41 -12.05
CA HIS A 355 14.14 -14.74 -12.45
C HIS A 355 14.73 -15.54 -11.27
N LEU A 356 15.59 -14.92 -10.46
CA LEU A 356 16.11 -15.54 -9.24
C LEU A 356 14.99 -15.85 -8.25
N SER A 357 14.02 -14.95 -8.11
CA SER A 357 12.86 -15.17 -7.25
C SER A 357 12.06 -16.40 -7.67
N ASP A 358 11.85 -16.59 -8.98
CA ASP A 358 11.15 -17.75 -9.52
C ASP A 358 11.95 -19.04 -9.29
N GLN A 359 13.27 -19.04 -9.56
CA GLN A 359 14.12 -20.20 -9.33
C GLN A 359 14.19 -20.60 -7.84
N LEU A 360 14.35 -19.62 -6.94
CA LEU A 360 14.35 -19.84 -5.49
C LEU A 360 12.99 -20.39 -5.05
N HIS A 361 11.89 -19.82 -5.55
CA HIS A 361 10.54 -20.29 -5.25
C HIS A 361 10.34 -21.74 -5.68
N GLU A 362 10.70 -22.10 -6.92
CA GLU A 362 10.57 -23.48 -7.42
C GLU A 362 11.34 -24.49 -6.57
N LEU A 363 12.58 -24.16 -6.19
CA LEU A 363 13.44 -25.02 -5.38
C LEU A 363 12.86 -25.21 -3.97
N GLU A 364 12.41 -24.11 -3.35
CA GLU A 364 11.82 -24.15 -2.00
C GLU A 364 10.47 -24.88 -2.01
N THR A 365 9.62 -24.65 -3.00
CA THR A 365 8.33 -25.33 -3.17
C THR A 365 8.55 -26.84 -3.28
N ARG A 366 9.45 -27.30 -4.15
CA ARG A 366 9.74 -28.74 -4.32
C ARG A 366 10.20 -29.44 -3.04
N GLU A 367 10.97 -28.77 -2.18
CA GLU A 367 11.43 -29.37 -0.93
C GLU A 367 10.33 -29.41 0.16
N GLN A 368 9.32 -28.52 0.11
CA GLN A 368 8.38 -28.30 1.22
C GLN A 368 6.94 -28.78 0.98
N THR A 369 6.54 -29.05 -0.27
CA THR A 369 5.17 -29.47 -0.63
C THR A 369 4.67 -30.62 0.24
N HIS A 370 5.50 -31.64 0.45
CA HIS A 370 5.10 -32.84 1.21
C HIS A 370 4.76 -32.55 2.68
N ASP A 371 5.55 -31.71 3.35
CA ASP A 371 5.31 -31.35 4.75
C ASP A 371 4.06 -30.47 4.88
N LEU A 372 3.83 -29.57 3.92
CA LEU A 372 2.62 -28.73 3.87
C LEU A 372 1.35 -29.55 3.60
N GLU A 373 1.42 -30.59 2.76
CA GLU A 373 0.32 -31.53 2.56
C GLU A 373 -0.01 -32.28 3.86
N ARG A 374 1.00 -32.75 4.60
CA ARG A 374 0.78 -33.35 5.93
C ARG A 374 0.20 -32.35 6.91
N MET A 375 0.64 -31.09 6.87
CA MET A 375 0.07 -30.03 7.72
C MET A 375 -1.42 -29.82 7.39
N ALA A 376 -1.79 -29.77 6.11
CA ALA A 376 -3.20 -29.72 5.72
C ALA A 376 -4.01 -30.91 6.28
N GLN A 377 -3.46 -32.13 6.29
CA GLN A 377 -4.13 -33.27 6.92
C GLN A 377 -4.25 -33.14 8.44
N LYS A 378 -3.22 -32.59 9.10
CA LYS A 378 -3.26 -32.30 10.54
C LYS A 378 -4.36 -31.30 10.89
N LEU A 379 -4.46 -30.21 10.13
CA LEU A 379 -5.54 -29.22 10.26
C LEU A 379 -6.92 -29.87 10.12
N ARG A 380 -7.11 -30.80 9.16
CA ARG A 380 -8.37 -31.56 9.03
C ARG A 380 -8.69 -32.40 10.27
N ALA A 381 -7.69 -33.11 10.79
CA ALA A 381 -7.85 -33.96 11.96
C ALA A 381 -8.26 -33.13 13.20
N ASP A 382 -7.63 -31.98 13.41
CA ASP A 382 -7.95 -31.09 14.52
C ASP A 382 -9.34 -30.47 14.39
N VAL A 383 -9.70 -30.03 13.18
CA VAL A 383 -11.05 -29.54 12.85
C VAL A 383 -12.12 -30.59 13.20
N ILE A 384 -11.90 -31.85 12.81
CA ILE A 384 -12.82 -32.94 13.13
C ILE A 384 -12.94 -33.10 14.64
N ARG A 385 -11.81 -33.18 15.37
CA ARG A 385 -11.80 -33.31 16.83
C ARG A 385 -12.56 -32.17 17.51
N MET A 386 -12.23 -30.93 17.19
CA MET A 386 -12.83 -29.76 17.86
C MET A 386 -14.33 -29.64 17.58
N THR A 387 -14.77 -29.89 16.34
CA THR A 387 -16.19 -29.77 15.98
C THR A 387 -17.02 -30.93 16.53
N THR A 388 -16.48 -32.15 16.58
CA THR A 388 -17.10 -33.28 17.28
C THR A 388 -17.21 -33.03 18.77
N GLN A 389 -16.14 -32.57 19.42
CA GLN A 389 -16.15 -32.25 20.85
C GLN A 389 -17.18 -31.15 21.19
N ALA A 390 -17.29 -30.13 20.34
CA ALA A 390 -18.29 -29.08 20.50
C ALA A 390 -19.72 -29.52 20.16
N GLY A 391 -19.91 -30.71 19.59
CA GLY A 391 -21.21 -31.20 19.08
C GLY A 391 -21.81 -30.34 17.96
N SER A 392 -21.05 -29.40 17.40
CA SER A 392 -21.50 -28.44 16.40
C SER A 392 -20.31 -27.81 15.67
N GLY A 393 -20.50 -27.37 14.42
CA GLY A 393 -19.43 -26.75 13.63
C GLY A 393 -19.54 -27.08 12.15
N HIS A 394 -18.55 -26.63 11.36
CA HIS A 394 -18.54 -26.78 9.91
C HIS A 394 -17.30 -27.54 9.41
N PRO A 395 -17.07 -28.79 9.84
CA PRO A 395 -15.85 -29.52 9.49
C PRO A 395 -15.65 -29.64 7.98
N THR A 396 -16.70 -29.93 7.22
CA THR A 396 -16.59 -30.10 5.76
C THR A 396 -16.20 -28.82 5.02
N SER A 397 -16.64 -27.64 5.48
CA SER A 397 -16.22 -26.33 4.94
C SER A 397 -14.78 -25.98 5.30
N CYS A 398 -14.26 -26.50 6.41
CA CYS A 398 -12.87 -26.31 6.84
C CYS A 398 -11.92 -27.20 6.03
N MET A 399 -12.32 -28.46 5.81
CA MET A 399 -11.53 -29.47 5.12
C MET A 399 -11.27 -29.16 3.65
N SER A 400 -12.16 -28.43 2.96
CA SER A 400 -11.91 -27.96 1.59
C SER A 400 -10.78 -26.92 1.52
N ALA A 401 -10.59 -26.14 2.57
CA ALA A 401 -9.63 -25.03 2.61
C ALA A 401 -8.29 -25.41 3.29
N ALA A 402 -8.09 -26.66 3.69
CA ALA A 402 -6.94 -27.05 4.50
C ALA A 402 -5.60 -26.80 3.80
N GLU A 403 -5.46 -27.13 2.51
CA GLU A 403 -4.25 -26.82 1.74
C GLU A 403 -4.03 -25.31 1.57
N LEU A 404 -5.10 -24.55 1.30
CA LEU A 404 -5.03 -23.09 1.15
C LEU A 404 -4.54 -22.42 2.44
N VAL A 405 -5.08 -22.83 3.59
CA VAL A 405 -4.68 -22.32 4.90
C VAL A 405 -3.25 -22.78 5.25
N ALA A 406 -2.90 -24.03 4.97
CA ALA A 406 -1.55 -24.54 5.20
C ALA A 406 -0.50 -23.75 4.37
N ALA A 407 -0.76 -23.52 3.08
CA ALA A 407 0.10 -22.75 2.20
C ALA A 407 0.27 -21.30 2.68
N LEU A 408 -0.82 -20.65 3.13
CA LEU A 408 -0.77 -19.28 3.64
C LEU A 408 0.04 -19.18 4.94
N PHE A 409 -0.37 -19.89 5.99
CA PHE A 409 0.17 -19.70 7.35
C PHE A 409 1.58 -20.23 7.52
N PHE A 410 1.89 -21.39 6.93
CA PHE A 410 3.16 -22.08 7.20
C PHE A 410 4.23 -21.80 6.14
N ARG A 411 3.87 -21.07 5.08
CA ARG A 411 4.79 -20.83 3.98
C ARG A 411 4.73 -19.42 3.39
N HIS A 412 3.61 -19.01 2.84
CA HIS A 412 3.55 -17.81 2.00
C HIS A 412 3.51 -16.50 2.78
N MET A 413 2.65 -16.40 3.81
CA MET A 413 2.48 -15.18 4.59
C MET A 413 3.72 -14.82 5.39
N ARG A 414 4.13 -13.56 5.34
CA ARG A 414 5.15 -12.96 6.19
C ARG A 414 4.47 -12.40 7.43
N TRP A 415 4.34 -13.22 8.46
CA TRP A 415 3.71 -12.85 9.72
C TRP A 415 4.52 -13.28 10.93
N ASP A 416 4.13 -12.79 12.10
CA ASP A 416 4.79 -13.06 13.37
C ASP A 416 3.78 -13.73 14.31
N PRO A 417 3.93 -15.03 14.63
CA PRO A 417 2.98 -15.77 15.47
C PRO A 417 2.98 -15.32 16.93
N HIS A 418 3.86 -14.41 17.35
CA HIS A 418 3.89 -13.91 18.72
C HIS A 418 3.27 -12.52 18.88
N GLU A 419 2.86 -11.87 17.79
CA GLU A 419 2.48 -10.46 17.78
C GLU A 419 1.15 -10.24 17.01
N PRO A 420 -0.01 -10.56 17.65
CA PRO A 420 -1.32 -10.55 16.99
C PRO A 420 -1.78 -9.17 16.51
N THR A 421 -1.23 -8.09 17.07
CA THR A 421 -1.62 -6.72 16.73
C THR A 421 -0.78 -6.12 15.59
N ALA A 422 0.29 -6.81 15.18
CA ALA A 422 1.22 -6.39 14.14
C ALA A 422 0.54 -5.97 12.85
N ARG A 423 0.96 -4.84 12.27
CA ARG A 423 0.44 -4.37 10.96
C ARG A 423 1.48 -4.42 9.86
N ASN A 424 2.77 -4.37 10.19
CA ASN A 424 3.87 -4.62 9.25
C ASN A 424 4.05 -6.12 8.94
N VAL A 425 2.95 -6.84 8.73
CA VAL A 425 2.88 -8.26 8.39
C VAL A 425 1.84 -8.46 7.30
N ASP A 426 1.90 -9.61 6.62
CA ASP A 426 0.79 -10.06 5.79
C ASP A 426 -0.40 -10.45 6.69
N GLN A 427 -1.62 -10.22 6.21
CA GLN A 427 -2.85 -10.40 6.99
C GLN A 427 -3.84 -11.28 6.24
N MET A 428 -4.66 -12.04 6.97
CA MET A 428 -5.74 -12.83 6.37
C MET A 428 -7.10 -12.46 6.98
N VAL A 429 -8.09 -12.31 6.10
CA VAL A 429 -9.51 -12.24 6.44
C VAL A 429 -10.18 -13.53 6.00
N LEU A 430 -10.71 -14.30 6.95
CA LEU A 430 -11.52 -15.48 6.67
C LEU A 430 -12.97 -15.04 6.39
N SER A 431 -13.27 -14.65 5.16
CA SER A 431 -14.61 -14.15 4.77
C SER A 431 -15.69 -15.22 4.92
N LYS A 432 -15.38 -16.47 4.57
CA LYS A 432 -16.21 -17.65 4.90
C LYS A 432 -16.09 -18.02 6.39
N GLY A 433 -16.46 -17.09 7.28
CA GLY A 433 -16.19 -17.16 8.72
C GLY A 433 -16.69 -18.42 9.42
N HIS A 434 -17.67 -19.12 8.88
CA HIS A 434 -18.13 -20.40 9.43
C HIS A 434 -17.04 -21.49 9.44
N ALA A 435 -15.97 -21.32 8.64
CA ALA A 435 -14.78 -22.15 8.67
C ALA A 435 -13.76 -21.77 9.77
N ALA A 436 -14.16 -21.02 10.80
CA ALA A 436 -13.32 -20.66 11.94
C ALA A 436 -12.44 -21.81 12.50
N PRO A 437 -12.94 -23.06 12.62
CA PRO A 437 -12.14 -24.19 13.11
C PRO A 437 -10.79 -24.38 12.40
N VAL A 438 -10.69 -24.16 11.08
CA VAL A 438 -9.39 -24.32 10.38
C VAL A 438 -8.42 -23.18 10.69
N LEU A 439 -8.94 -21.98 10.96
CA LEU A 439 -8.13 -20.86 11.44
C LEU A 439 -7.59 -21.13 12.85
N TRP A 440 -8.43 -21.65 13.74
CA TRP A 440 -8.02 -22.02 15.10
C TRP A 440 -6.97 -23.12 15.09
N ALA A 441 -7.16 -24.16 14.27
CA ALA A 441 -6.15 -25.21 14.08
C ALA A 441 -4.82 -24.63 13.57
N ALA A 442 -4.85 -23.76 12.55
CA ALA A 442 -3.63 -23.17 12.00
C ALA A 442 -2.89 -22.27 13.00
N LEU A 443 -3.61 -21.47 13.78
CA LEU A 443 -3.02 -20.64 14.84
C LEU A 443 -2.41 -21.50 15.95
N SER A 444 -3.08 -22.59 16.36
CA SER A 444 -2.54 -23.52 17.36
C SER A 444 -1.27 -24.19 16.85
N GLU A 445 -1.28 -24.70 15.62
CA GLU A 445 -0.13 -25.36 14.99
C GLU A 445 1.04 -24.41 14.75
N ALA A 446 0.76 -23.13 14.49
CA ALA A 446 1.77 -22.08 14.43
C ALA A 446 2.27 -21.62 15.81
N SER A 447 1.77 -22.19 16.91
CA SER A 447 2.03 -21.76 18.29
C SER A 447 1.69 -20.29 18.55
N ALA A 448 0.67 -19.77 17.86
CA ALA A 448 0.21 -18.39 17.95
C ALA A 448 -0.87 -18.19 19.02
N ILE A 449 -1.50 -19.28 19.45
CA ILE A 449 -2.48 -19.31 20.54
C ILE A 449 -2.12 -20.42 21.53
N GLU A 450 -2.48 -20.23 22.79
CA GLU A 450 -2.36 -21.23 23.85
C GLU A 450 -3.72 -21.88 24.20
N ASP A 451 -4.79 -21.44 23.54
CA ASP A 451 -6.14 -21.97 23.73
C ASP A 451 -6.20 -23.49 23.45
N ASP A 452 -6.88 -24.24 24.31
CA ASP A 452 -7.19 -25.63 24.05
C ASP A 452 -8.28 -25.71 22.95
N LEU A 453 -7.95 -26.32 21.81
CA LEU A 453 -8.85 -26.53 20.68
C LEU A 453 -10.15 -27.27 21.07
N SER A 454 -10.13 -28.07 22.14
CA SER A 454 -11.32 -28.77 22.67
C SER A 454 -12.39 -27.81 23.21
N THR A 455 -12.02 -26.55 23.47
CA THR A 455 -12.91 -25.51 24.03
C THR A 455 -13.72 -24.76 22.98
N LEU A 456 -13.62 -25.10 21.69
CA LEU A 456 -14.39 -24.50 20.60
C LEU A 456 -15.87 -24.33 21.00
N ARG A 457 -16.40 -23.10 20.83
CA ARG A 457 -17.81 -22.71 21.10
C ARG A 457 -18.25 -22.80 22.57
N GLN A 458 -17.34 -23.05 23.51
CA GLN A 458 -17.66 -22.94 24.94
C GLN A 458 -17.74 -21.46 25.35
N LEU A 459 -18.54 -21.18 26.39
CA LEU A 459 -18.92 -19.82 26.80
C LEU A 459 -17.72 -18.87 26.99
N ASP A 460 -16.67 -19.35 27.68
CA ASP A 460 -15.50 -18.56 28.05
C ASP A 460 -14.31 -18.73 27.09
N SER A 461 -14.44 -19.58 26.07
CA SER A 461 -13.38 -19.77 25.07
C SER A 461 -13.27 -18.57 24.15
N THR A 462 -12.05 -18.27 23.69
CA THR A 462 -11.83 -17.30 22.59
C THR A 462 -12.03 -17.94 21.22
N LEU A 463 -12.09 -19.28 21.16
CA LEU A 463 -12.33 -20.06 19.95
C LEU A 463 -13.84 -20.10 19.65
N GLU A 464 -14.34 -18.99 19.11
CA GLU A 464 -15.76 -18.83 18.81
C GLU A 464 -16.18 -19.60 17.54
N GLY A 465 -17.49 -19.81 17.39
CA GLY A 465 -18.05 -20.53 16.24
C GLY A 465 -17.87 -19.81 14.90
N HIS A 466 -17.63 -18.50 14.93
CA HIS A 466 -17.20 -17.64 13.83
C HIS A 466 -16.11 -16.70 14.38
N PRO A 467 -15.15 -16.21 13.56
CA PRO A 467 -14.11 -15.31 14.02
C PRO A 467 -14.71 -14.01 14.56
N THR A 468 -14.29 -13.60 15.76
CA THR A 468 -14.55 -12.27 16.31
C THR A 468 -13.30 -11.71 17.00
N PRO A 469 -13.16 -10.38 17.14
CA PRO A 469 -12.02 -9.76 17.83
C PRO A 469 -11.92 -10.02 19.34
N ARG A 470 -12.70 -10.97 19.89
CA ARG A 470 -12.39 -11.54 21.21
C ARG A 470 -11.11 -12.36 21.18
N ASN A 471 -10.80 -13.00 20.05
CA ASN A 471 -9.48 -13.54 19.79
C ASN A 471 -8.63 -12.45 19.09
N PRO A 472 -7.43 -12.11 19.61
CA PRO A 472 -6.64 -10.98 19.12
C PRO A 472 -6.11 -11.16 17.69
N TRP A 473 -6.09 -12.39 17.16
CA TRP A 473 -5.71 -12.68 15.78
C TRP A 473 -6.79 -12.30 14.76
N VAL A 474 -7.99 -11.97 15.21
CA VAL A 474 -9.12 -11.61 14.35
C VAL A 474 -9.37 -10.11 14.41
N ARG A 475 -9.25 -9.42 13.27
CA ARG A 475 -9.51 -7.98 13.18
C ARG A 475 -10.97 -7.63 12.90
N VAL A 476 -11.68 -8.48 12.15
CA VAL A 476 -13.05 -8.25 11.71
C VAL A 476 -13.88 -9.51 11.88
N ALA A 477 -15.12 -9.37 12.32
CA ALA A 477 -16.05 -10.47 12.43
C ALA A 477 -16.67 -10.77 11.06
N THR A 478 -16.70 -12.04 10.65
CA THR A 478 -17.05 -12.48 9.28
C THR A 478 -18.13 -13.57 9.24
N GLY A 479 -18.98 -13.65 10.28
CA GLY A 479 -20.07 -14.62 10.33
C GLY A 479 -21.16 -14.38 9.28
N SER A 480 -21.43 -13.10 8.94
CA SER A 480 -22.27 -12.75 7.80
C SER A 480 -21.43 -12.75 6.53
N LEU A 481 -21.85 -13.55 5.54
CA LEU A 481 -21.07 -13.78 4.32
C LEU A 481 -21.03 -12.54 3.42
N GLY A 482 -20.02 -12.46 2.56
CA GLY A 482 -19.89 -11.43 1.54
C GLY A 482 -19.31 -10.10 2.04
N GLN A 483 -18.92 -10.03 3.32
CA GLN A 483 -18.41 -8.80 3.93
C GLN A 483 -16.88 -8.73 4.03
N GLY A 484 -16.21 -9.89 4.08
CA GLY A 484 -14.78 -9.96 4.36
C GLY A 484 -13.92 -9.29 3.29
N LEU A 485 -14.31 -9.34 2.02
CA LEU A 485 -13.57 -8.68 0.94
C LEU A 485 -13.62 -7.15 1.05
N SER A 486 -14.77 -6.57 1.42
CA SER A 486 -14.89 -5.13 1.68
C SER A 486 -13.99 -4.71 2.86
N ALA A 487 -13.97 -5.50 3.93
CA ALA A 487 -13.08 -5.25 5.07
C ALA A 487 -11.59 -5.39 4.68
N ALA A 488 -11.24 -6.42 3.90
CA ALA A 488 -9.89 -6.61 3.38
C ALA A 488 -9.42 -5.39 2.56
N ASN A 489 -10.28 -4.86 1.69
CA ASN A 489 -10.00 -3.61 0.95
C ASN A 489 -9.67 -2.44 1.90
N GLY A 490 -10.43 -2.29 2.98
CA GLY A 490 -10.17 -1.27 4.00
C GLY A 490 -8.82 -1.46 4.73
N ILE A 491 -8.45 -2.70 5.03
CA ILE A 491 -7.15 -3.04 5.64
C ILE A 491 -6.01 -2.71 4.68
N ALA A 492 -6.06 -3.16 3.43
CA ALA A 492 -5.04 -2.84 2.43
C ALA A 492 -4.93 -1.33 2.18
N LEU A 493 -6.06 -0.63 2.19
CA LEU A 493 -6.08 0.81 2.05
C LEU A 493 -5.40 1.52 3.22
N ALA A 494 -5.68 1.09 4.46
CA ALA A 494 -5.00 1.62 5.64
C ALA A 494 -3.49 1.36 5.58
N ASN A 495 -3.07 0.16 5.17
CA ASN A 495 -1.67 -0.20 5.04
C ASN A 495 -0.96 0.66 3.99
N ARG A 496 -1.60 0.89 2.84
CA ARG A 496 -1.07 1.82 1.81
C ARG A 496 -0.91 3.25 2.34
N LEU A 497 -1.90 3.76 3.07
CA LEU A 497 -1.85 5.09 3.67
C LEU A 497 -0.75 5.23 4.73
N ASP A 498 -0.34 4.13 5.35
CA ASP A 498 0.74 4.07 6.34
C ASP A 498 2.10 3.66 5.74
N GLY A 499 2.18 3.45 4.42
CA GLY A 499 3.41 3.01 3.75
C GLY A 499 3.84 1.58 4.09
N LEU A 500 2.91 0.72 4.48
CA LEU A 500 3.15 -0.69 4.79
C LEU A 500 3.01 -1.58 3.55
N GLY A 501 3.99 -2.47 3.33
CA GLY A 501 4.05 -3.40 2.17
C GLY A 501 3.49 -4.81 2.41
N GLY A 502 2.59 -4.97 3.39
CA GLY A 502 1.98 -6.26 3.73
C GLY A 502 0.83 -6.62 2.77
N GLU A 503 0.76 -7.89 2.38
CA GLU A 503 -0.35 -8.43 1.58
C GLU A 503 -1.58 -8.70 2.46
N VAL A 504 -2.76 -8.61 1.86
CA VAL A 504 -4.03 -8.91 2.53
C VAL A 504 -4.76 -10.00 1.75
N PHE A 505 -4.84 -11.18 2.36
CA PHE A 505 -5.52 -12.35 1.80
C PHE A 505 -6.97 -12.39 2.28
N CYS A 506 -7.91 -12.66 1.38
CA CYS A 506 -9.32 -12.84 1.73
C CYS A 506 -9.80 -14.21 1.23
N LEU A 507 -10.11 -15.14 2.13
CA LEU A 507 -10.61 -16.46 1.77
C LEU A 507 -12.15 -16.46 1.76
N LEU A 508 -12.73 -16.66 0.59
CA LEU A 508 -14.16 -16.66 0.32
C LEU A 508 -14.68 -18.06 0.00
N GLY A 509 -15.97 -18.29 0.23
CA GLY A 509 -16.69 -19.43 -0.38
C GLY A 509 -17.23 -19.09 -1.78
N ASP A 510 -17.39 -20.09 -2.62
CA ASP A 510 -18.12 -20.00 -3.89
C ASP A 510 -19.59 -19.59 -3.71
N GLY A 511 -20.28 -20.17 -2.72
CA GLY A 511 -21.66 -19.79 -2.39
C GLY A 511 -21.78 -18.33 -1.94
N GLU A 512 -20.78 -17.87 -1.16
CA GLU A 512 -20.65 -16.48 -0.71
C GLU A 512 -20.46 -15.49 -1.87
N CYS A 513 -19.85 -15.91 -2.99
CA CYS A 513 -19.74 -15.08 -4.20
C CYS A 513 -21.10 -14.80 -4.89
N SER A 514 -22.21 -15.29 -4.34
CA SER A 514 -23.56 -14.86 -4.74
C SER A 514 -23.99 -13.53 -4.11
N GLU A 515 -23.32 -13.10 -3.02
CA GLU A 515 -23.60 -11.82 -2.39
C GLU A 515 -23.16 -10.66 -3.29
N GLY A 516 -24.02 -9.65 -3.44
CA GLY A 516 -23.75 -8.47 -4.27
C GLY A 516 -22.53 -7.68 -3.79
N SER A 517 -22.33 -7.60 -2.48
CA SER A 517 -21.22 -6.87 -1.84
C SER A 517 -19.84 -7.39 -2.21
N VAL A 518 -19.68 -8.68 -2.57
CA VAL A 518 -18.41 -9.22 -3.07
C VAL A 518 -18.01 -8.52 -4.37
N TRP A 519 -18.99 -8.24 -5.23
CA TRP A 519 -18.76 -7.61 -6.53
C TRP A 519 -18.58 -6.09 -6.42
N GLU A 520 -19.27 -5.44 -5.48
CA GLU A 520 -18.97 -4.06 -5.09
C GLU A 520 -17.52 -3.92 -4.58
N ALA A 521 -17.07 -4.87 -3.74
CA ALA A 521 -15.70 -4.89 -3.23
C ALA A 521 -14.66 -5.20 -4.33
N ALA A 522 -14.98 -6.10 -5.26
CA ALA A 522 -14.12 -6.36 -6.42
C ALA A 522 -13.95 -5.10 -7.28
N GLN A 523 -15.04 -4.39 -7.58
CA GLN A 523 -14.99 -3.12 -8.29
C GLN A 523 -14.12 -2.10 -7.55
N PHE A 524 -14.34 -1.92 -6.25
CA PHE A 524 -13.60 -0.97 -5.42
C PHE A 524 -12.10 -1.23 -5.45
N ALA A 525 -11.66 -2.48 -5.27
CA ALA A 525 -10.24 -2.82 -5.25
C ALA A 525 -9.51 -2.44 -6.55
N SER A 526 -10.17 -2.68 -7.69
CA SER A 526 -9.63 -2.37 -9.02
C SER A 526 -9.58 -0.87 -9.28
N LEU A 527 -10.67 -0.15 -9.01
CA LEU A 527 -10.75 1.31 -9.19
C LEU A 527 -9.75 2.07 -8.30
N HIS A 528 -9.42 1.51 -7.14
CA HIS A 528 -8.45 2.07 -6.20
C HIS A 528 -7.07 1.42 -6.30
N SER A 529 -6.81 0.58 -7.31
CA SER A 529 -5.52 -0.09 -7.57
C SER A 529 -4.91 -0.76 -6.33
N LEU A 530 -5.71 -1.56 -5.62
CA LEU A 530 -5.29 -2.29 -4.42
C LEU A 530 -4.55 -3.59 -4.78
N SER A 531 -3.33 -3.47 -5.32
CA SER A 531 -2.52 -4.62 -5.75
C SER A 531 -2.13 -5.59 -4.63
N ALA A 532 -2.08 -5.12 -3.38
CA ALA A 532 -1.77 -5.94 -2.22
C ALA A 532 -2.89 -6.92 -1.80
N ILE A 533 -4.05 -6.90 -2.47
CA ILE A 533 -5.18 -7.77 -2.16
C ILE A 533 -5.15 -9.05 -3.00
N THR A 534 -5.20 -10.19 -2.32
CA THR A 534 -5.44 -11.50 -2.95
C THR A 534 -6.73 -12.12 -2.43
N ALA A 535 -7.75 -12.22 -3.29
CA ALA A 535 -8.97 -12.98 -3.02
C ALA A 535 -8.76 -14.46 -3.39
N ILE A 536 -9.09 -15.38 -2.49
CA ILE A 536 -9.02 -16.82 -2.73
C ILE A 536 -10.44 -17.36 -2.65
N VAL A 537 -10.97 -17.85 -3.77
CA VAL A 537 -12.30 -18.45 -3.83
C VAL A 537 -12.17 -19.96 -3.66
N ASP A 538 -12.68 -20.48 -2.55
CA ASP A 538 -12.82 -21.92 -2.28
C ASP A 538 -14.02 -22.48 -3.05
N ASP A 539 -13.80 -22.86 -4.32
CA ASP A 539 -14.81 -23.43 -5.20
C ASP A 539 -14.99 -24.93 -4.96
N ASN A 540 -15.71 -25.23 -3.87
CA ASN A 540 -16.03 -26.59 -3.42
C ASN A 540 -17.39 -27.12 -3.95
N ALA A 541 -18.07 -26.37 -4.82
CA ALA A 541 -19.34 -26.67 -5.48
C ALA A 541 -20.59 -26.86 -4.59
N LEU A 542 -20.48 -26.73 -3.26
CA LEU A 542 -21.58 -27.02 -2.34
C LEU A 542 -21.84 -25.85 -1.38
N GLY A 543 -23.07 -25.35 -1.38
CA GLY A 543 -23.55 -24.34 -0.43
C GLY A 543 -23.95 -24.95 0.91
N GLN A 544 -24.90 -24.30 1.59
CA GLN A 544 -25.44 -24.80 2.86
C GLN A 544 -26.46 -25.93 2.65
N SER A 545 -27.35 -25.79 1.67
CA SER A 545 -28.53 -26.65 1.50
C SER A 545 -28.61 -27.36 0.15
N ALA A 546 -27.70 -27.04 -0.76
CA ALA A 546 -27.69 -27.53 -2.14
C ALA A 546 -26.33 -27.22 -2.78
N PRO A 547 -26.05 -27.77 -3.97
CA PRO A 547 -24.96 -27.28 -4.82
C PRO A 547 -25.03 -25.78 -5.06
N THR A 548 -23.87 -25.13 -5.17
CA THR A 548 -23.79 -23.71 -5.52
C THR A 548 -24.22 -23.48 -6.96
N PRO A 549 -24.63 -22.24 -7.35
CA PRO A 549 -25.19 -21.97 -8.67
C PRO A 549 -24.29 -22.37 -9.85
N TYR A 550 -22.97 -22.41 -9.62
CA TYR A 550 -21.99 -22.72 -10.66
C TYR A 550 -21.29 -24.07 -10.47
N GLY A 551 -21.53 -24.81 -9.39
CA GLY A 551 -20.74 -26.00 -9.06
C GLY A 551 -19.25 -25.74 -9.29
N HIS A 552 -18.52 -26.67 -9.92
CA HIS A 552 -17.11 -26.49 -10.30
C HIS A 552 -16.87 -25.75 -11.63
N HIS A 553 -17.78 -24.91 -12.09
CA HIS A 553 -17.55 -24.05 -13.25
C HIS A 553 -16.67 -22.84 -12.87
N THR A 554 -15.43 -23.11 -12.41
CA THR A 554 -14.44 -22.13 -11.95
C THR A 554 -14.20 -20.98 -12.91
N ASP A 555 -14.31 -21.25 -14.22
CA ASP A 555 -14.15 -20.25 -15.27
C ASP A 555 -15.16 -19.09 -15.17
N VAL A 556 -16.34 -19.32 -14.59
CA VAL A 556 -17.33 -18.26 -14.34
C VAL A 556 -16.77 -17.25 -13.34
N PHE A 557 -16.19 -17.70 -12.24
CA PHE A 557 -15.59 -16.81 -11.25
C PHE A 557 -14.37 -16.09 -11.83
N ARG A 558 -13.48 -16.81 -12.54
CA ARG A 558 -12.32 -16.21 -13.24
C ARG A 558 -12.74 -15.06 -14.14
N ARG A 559 -13.69 -15.31 -15.05
CA ARG A 559 -14.17 -14.28 -16.00
C ARG A 559 -14.86 -13.10 -15.32
N ARG A 560 -15.56 -13.33 -14.20
CA ARG A 560 -16.15 -12.23 -13.45
C ARG A 560 -15.09 -11.34 -12.82
N PHE A 561 -14.13 -11.91 -12.09
CA PHE A 561 -13.04 -11.11 -11.51
C PHE A 561 -12.25 -10.35 -12.59
N GLU A 562 -11.93 -10.99 -13.72
CA GLU A 562 -11.31 -10.32 -14.87
C GLU A 562 -12.15 -9.14 -15.39
N ALA A 563 -13.47 -9.30 -15.48
CA ALA A 563 -14.37 -8.22 -15.89
C ALA A 563 -14.43 -7.05 -14.90
N PHE A 564 -14.10 -7.29 -13.62
CA PHE A 564 -13.92 -6.25 -12.60
C PHE A 564 -12.48 -5.70 -12.56
N GLY A 565 -11.58 -6.12 -13.46
CA GLY A 565 -10.21 -5.61 -13.58
C GLY A 565 -9.18 -6.32 -12.70
N TRP A 566 -9.48 -7.54 -12.24
CA TRP A 566 -8.56 -8.35 -11.44
C TRP A 566 -7.71 -9.26 -12.30
N ASN A 567 -6.49 -9.55 -11.85
CA ASN A 567 -5.72 -10.69 -12.34
C ASN A 567 -6.33 -11.98 -11.77
N ALA A 568 -6.98 -12.82 -12.59
CA ALA A 568 -7.64 -14.03 -12.11
C ALA A 568 -6.96 -15.31 -12.62
N MET A 569 -6.75 -16.28 -11.74
CA MET A 569 -6.17 -17.58 -12.07
C MET A 569 -6.98 -18.72 -11.46
N VAL A 570 -7.06 -19.84 -12.17
CA VAL A 570 -7.72 -21.07 -11.70
C VAL A 570 -6.64 -22.08 -11.34
N VAL A 571 -6.77 -22.71 -10.18
CA VAL A 571 -5.87 -23.76 -9.70
C VAL A 571 -6.64 -24.96 -9.17
N ASP A 572 -5.99 -26.11 -9.11
CA ASP A 572 -6.44 -27.19 -8.24
C ASP A 572 -6.13 -26.80 -6.78
N GLY A 573 -7.17 -26.58 -5.98
CA GLY A 573 -7.05 -26.15 -4.59
C GLY A 573 -6.57 -27.25 -3.64
N HIS A 574 -6.30 -28.46 -4.15
CA HIS A 574 -5.66 -29.55 -3.40
C HIS A 574 -4.28 -29.92 -3.95
N ASP A 575 -3.77 -29.21 -4.96
CA ASP A 575 -2.39 -29.28 -5.41
C ASP A 575 -1.58 -28.18 -4.73
N MET A 576 -0.80 -28.57 -3.73
CA MET A 576 -0.01 -27.63 -2.93
C MET A 576 1.02 -26.86 -3.76
N SER A 577 1.58 -27.47 -4.83
CA SER A 577 2.50 -26.76 -5.72
C SER A 577 1.76 -25.69 -6.52
N ALA A 578 0.60 -26.03 -7.09
CA ALA A 578 -0.20 -25.08 -7.86
C ALA A 578 -0.67 -23.89 -7.01
N ILE A 579 -1.01 -24.13 -5.73
CA ILE A 579 -1.39 -23.08 -4.78
C ILE A 579 -0.21 -22.15 -4.50
N LEU A 580 0.98 -22.70 -4.21
CA LEU A 580 2.18 -21.91 -3.92
C LEU A 580 2.61 -21.06 -5.12
N ASP A 581 2.59 -21.63 -6.33
CA ASP A 581 2.91 -20.91 -7.57
C ASP A 581 1.91 -19.76 -7.82
N ALA A 582 0.62 -20.00 -7.56
CA ALA A 582 -0.41 -18.97 -7.70
C ALA A 582 -0.24 -17.82 -6.69
N LEU A 583 0.05 -18.14 -5.43
CA LEU A 583 0.33 -17.15 -4.39
C LEU A 583 1.60 -16.34 -4.72
N HIS A 584 2.66 -17.01 -5.21
CA HIS A 584 3.88 -16.34 -5.66
C HIS A 584 3.63 -15.36 -6.81
N ARG A 585 2.81 -15.75 -7.79
CA ARG A 585 2.38 -14.87 -8.89
C ARG A 585 1.50 -13.72 -8.41
N ALA A 586 0.63 -13.96 -7.42
CA ALA A 586 -0.25 -12.93 -6.86
C ALA A 586 0.54 -11.78 -6.22
N ARG A 587 1.57 -12.10 -5.43
CA ARG A 587 2.48 -11.12 -4.79
C ARG A 587 3.15 -10.15 -5.75
N ARG A 588 3.36 -10.58 -6.99
CA ARG A 588 4.06 -9.85 -8.06
C ARG A 588 3.10 -9.10 -8.98
N SER A 589 1.80 -9.14 -8.69
CA SER A 589 0.79 -8.49 -9.53
C SER A 589 0.69 -7.00 -9.20
N ASP A 590 0.61 -6.16 -10.23
CA ASP A 590 0.31 -4.73 -10.10
C ASP A 590 -1.20 -4.45 -9.93
N THR A 591 -2.03 -5.49 -9.98
CA THR A 591 -3.49 -5.40 -9.82
C THR A 591 -3.98 -6.35 -8.74
N PRO A 592 -5.17 -6.14 -8.14
CA PRO A 592 -5.72 -7.10 -7.20
C PRO A 592 -5.87 -8.48 -7.88
N THR A 593 -5.53 -9.54 -7.16
CA THR A 593 -5.47 -10.91 -7.71
C THR A 593 -6.57 -11.81 -7.12
N ALA A 594 -7.20 -12.61 -7.98
CA ALA A 594 -8.17 -13.63 -7.60
C ALA A 594 -7.63 -15.04 -7.93
N ILE A 595 -7.45 -15.88 -6.91
CA ILE A 595 -7.14 -17.30 -7.04
C ILE A 595 -8.44 -18.08 -6.89
N VAL A 596 -8.96 -18.61 -7.98
CA VAL A 596 -10.14 -19.48 -7.99
C VAL A 596 -9.66 -20.93 -7.80
N ALA A 597 -9.71 -21.40 -6.56
CA ALA A 597 -9.23 -22.72 -6.18
C ALA A 597 -10.35 -23.74 -6.28
N ARG A 598 -10.23 -24.69 -7.23
CA ARG A 598 -11.15 -25.81 -7.33
C ARG A 598 -10.87 -26.81 -6.21
N THR A 599 -11.78 -26.96 -5.27
CA THR A 599 -11.62 -27.85 -4.10
C THR A 599 -12.77 -28.85 -4.02
N VAL A 600 -12.82 -29.66 -2.97
CA VAL A 600 -13.93 -30.58 -2.68
C VAL A 600 -14.35 -30.42 -1.23
N LYS A 601 -15.63 -30.17 -0.99
CA LYS A 601 -16.15 -30.03 0.38
C LYS A 601 -16.00 -31.33 1.14
N GLY A 602 -15.46 -31.30 2.36
CA GLY A 602 -15.18 -32.51 3.14
C GLY A 602 -13.99 -33.35 2.62
N ARG A 603 -13.08 -32.76 1.82
CA ARG A 603 -11.89 -33.42 1.27
C ARG A 603 -11.13 -34.26 2.31
N GLY A 604 -10.72 -35.46 1.92
CA GLY A 604 -9.86 -36.35 2.71
C GLY A 604 -10.61 -37.42 3.49
N VAL A 605 -11.96 -37.36 3.54
CA VAL A 605 -12.80 -38.36 4.22
C VAL A 605 -13.89 -38.84 3.27
N SER A 606 -13.86 -40.13 2.92
CA SER A 606 -14.62 -40.73 1.82
C SER A 606 -16.13 -40.59 1.91
N PHE A 607 -16.69 -40.58 3.12
CA PHE A 607 -18.13 -40.46 3.35
C PHE A 607 -18.63 -39.01 3.49
N LEU A 608 -17.71 -38.04 3.51
CA LEU A 608 -17.99 -36.60 3.57
C LEU A 608 -17.68 -35.90 2.23
N GLU A 609 -16.63 -36.35 1.55
CA GLU A 609 -16.07 -35.69 0.37
C GLU A 609 -17.09 -35.59 -0.77
N GLY A 610 -17.40 -34.35 -1.16
CA GLY A 610 -18.35 -34.01 -2.22
C GLY A 610 -19.79 -34.41 -1.91
N LYS A 611 -20.12 -34.72 -0.65
CA LYS A 611 -21.47 -35.15 -0.24
C LYS A 611 -22.30 -33.96 0.24
N ASP A 612 -23.47 -33.81 -0.36
CA ASP A 612 -24.47 -32.85 0.12
C ASP A 612 -25.02 -33.24 1.51
N GLY A 613 -25.58 -32.27 2.22
CA GLY A 613 -26.21 -32.48 3.52
C GLY A 613 -25.24 -32.57 4.71
N TRP A 614 -23.94 -32.33 4.51
CA TRP A 614 -22.92 -32.32 5.58
C TRP A 614 -22.44 -30.92 5.99
N HIS A 615 -23.00 -29.86 5.40
CA HIS A 615 -22.69 -28.51 5.85
C HIS A 615 -23.24 -28.27 7.27
N GLY A 616 -22.41 -27.70 8.15
CA GLY A 616 -22.81 -27.34 9.52
C GLY A 616 -23.07 -28.53 10.45
N LYS A 617 -22.64 -29.75 10.09
CA LYS A 617 -22.82 -30.96 10.89
C LYS A 617 -21.48 -31.44 11.45
N ALA A 618 -21.41 -31.51 12.77
CA ALA A 618 -20.34 -32.22 13.47
C ALA A 618 -20.49 -33.73 13.27
N LEU A 619 -19.38 -34.46 13.38
CA LEU A 619 -19.38 -35.92 13.38
C LEU A 619 -19.67 -36.43 14.79
N ASP A 620 -20.31 -37.60 14.89
CA ASP A 620 -20.34 -38.36 16.15
C ASP A 620 -18.97 -39.04 16.41
N GLU A 621 -18.81 -39.67 17.58
CA GLU A 621 -17.55 -40.29 18.00
C GLU A 621 -17.10 -41.42 17.05
N ASP A 622 -18.04 -42.23 16.55
CA ASP A 622 -17.74 -43.35 15.64
C ASP A 622 -17.31 -42.85 14.25
N GLN A 623 -18.02 -41.84 13.74
CA GLN A 623 -17.70 -41.14 12.50
C GLN A 623 -16.36 -40.41 12.59
N MET A 624 -16.08 -39.74 13.71
CA MET A 624 -14.79 -39.12 13.99
C MET A 624 -13.67 -40.18 13.97
N ALA A 625 -13.83 -41.27 14.71
CA ALA A 625 -12.82 -42.32 14.77
C ALA A 625 -12.56 -42.94 13.39
N ARG A 626 -13.61 -43.10 12.57
CA ARG A 626 -13.48 -43.53 11.17
C ARG A 626 -12.75 -42.51 10.31
N ALA A 627 -13.14 -41.24 10.39
CA ALA A 627 -12.54 -40.16 9.62
C ALA A 627 -11.04 -40.02 9.92
N LEU A 628 -10.66 -40.04 11.20
CA LEU A 628 -9.25 -39.97 11.63
C LEU A 628 -8.43 -41.17 11.13
N ARG A 629 -9.02 -42.37 11.05
CA ARG A 629 -8.35 -43.53 10.43
C ARG A 629 -8.13 -43.35 8.92
N GLU A 630 -9.08 -42.73 8.22
CA GLU A 630 -8.96 -42.45 6.78
C GLU A 630 -7.88 -41.39 6.50
N LEU A 631 -7.73 -40.39 7.38
CA LEU A 631 -6.67 -39.38 7.28
C LEU A 631 -5.25 -39.92 7.56
N GLY A 632 -5.15 -41.02 8.32
CA GLY A 632 -3.88 -41.69 8.60
C GLY A 632 -2.99 -40.94 9.60
N ASP A 633 -1.68 -41.11 9.46
CA ASP A 633 -0.69 -40.38 10.28
C ASP A 633 -0.55 -38.94 9.78
N VAL A 634 -0.90 -38.00 10.64
CA VAL A 634 -0.87 -36.56 10.37
C VAL A 634 0.26 -35.86 11.12
N SER A 635 1.19 -36.61 11.71
CA SER A 635 2.28 -36.05 12.50
C SER A 635 3.25 -35.26 11.61
N VAL A 636 3.33 -33.97 11.87
CA VAL A 636 4.28 -33.04 11.25
C VAL A 636 4.45 -31.83 12.15
N GLU A 637 5.65 -31.26 12.13
CA GLU A 637 5.98 -29.99 12.78
C GLU A 637 6.53 -29.04 11.73
N LEU A 638 5.89 -27.88 11.56
CA LEU A 638 6.33 -26.82 10.67
C LEU A 638 6.37 -25.50 11.45
N PRO A 639 7.51 -25.18 12.10
CA PRO A 639 7.60 -23.96 12.89
C PRO A 639 7.50 -22.71 12.00
N VAL A 640 6.64 -21.77 12.41
CA VAL A 640 6.49 -20.48 11.73
C VAL A 640 7.55 -19.50 12.26
N ARG A 641 8.42 -19.02 11.38
CA ARG A 641 9.39 -17.98 11.72
C ARG A 641 8.74 -16.60 11.61
N ALA A 642 8.97 -15.75 12.62
CA ALA A 642 8.54 -14.36 12.59
C ALA A 642 9.13 -13.62 11.39
N ARG A 643 8.27 -13.03 10.56
CA ARG A 643 8.64 -12.23 9.38
C ARG A 643 7.84 -10.94 9.35
N ARG A 644 8.52 -9.81 9.11
CA ARG A 644 7.93 -8.47 9.00
C ARG A 644 8.22 -7.89 7.61
N VAL A 645 7.34 -7.02 7.14
CA VAL A 645 7.39 -6.38 5.81
C VAL A 645 7.89 -4.92 5.85
N GLY A 646 8.42 -4.49 6.98
CA GLY A 646 8.88 -3.12 7.21
C GLY A 646 8.89 -2.77 8.70
N PRO A 647 9.22 -1.53 9.08
CA PRO A 647 9.02 -1.05 10.45
C PRO A 647 7.53 -0.97 10.79
N GLU A 648 7.19 -1.08 12.08
CA GLU A 648 5.81 -0.82 12.53
C GLU A 648 5.46 0.66 12.31
N PRO A 649 4.18 0.99 12.03
CA PRO A 649 3.72 2.37 12.00
C PRO A 649 3.99 3.03 13.35
N SER A 650 4.49 4.27 13.31
CA SER A 650 4.47 5.10 14.51
C SER A 650 3.01 5.40 14.88
N PRO A 651 2.60 5.27 16.15
CA PRO A 651 1.28 5.72 16.56
C PRO A 651 1.12 7.20 16.19
N ALA A 652 -0.02 7.57 15.61
CA ALA A 652 -0.36 8.98 15.46
C ALA A 652 -0.36 9.61 16.88
N GLY A 653 0.51 10.58 17.10
CA GLY A 653 0.69 11.23 18.41
C GLY A 653 -0.63 11.85 18.89
N GLY A 654 -1.11 11.39 20.05
CA GLY A 654 -2.32 11.88 20.70
C GLY A 654 -2.04 13.13 21.53
N ASP A 655 -1.82 14.26 20.86
CA ASP A 655 -1.92 15.55 21.53
C ASP A 655 -3.41 15.93 21.69
N ALA A 656 -3.72 16.69 22.74
CA ALA A 656 -5.04 17.29 22.89
C ALA A 656 -5.36 18.14 21.65
N ARG A 657 -6.32 17.68 20.83
CA ARG A 657 -6.68 18.33 19.57
C ARG A 657 -7.37 19.67 19.86
N ALA A 658 -6.92 20.73 19.19
CA ALA A 658 -7.47 22.06 19.37
C ALA A 658 -8.93 22.12 18.91
N ARG A 659 -9.74 22.90 19.62
CA ARG A 659 -11.13 23.19 19.23
C ARG A 659 -11.14 23.87 17.86
N ILE A 660 -11.98 23.40 16.92
CA ILE A 660 -12.10 24.08 15.62
C ILE A 660 -12.83 25.42 15.79
N GLU A 661 -12.39 26.41 15.02
CA GLU A 661 -13.10 27.69 14.87
C GLU A 661 -14.44 27.46 14.17
N VAL A 662 -15.49 28.12 14.66
CA VAL A 662 -16.85 27.96 14.14
C VAL A 662 -17.09 28.97 13.02
N SER A 663 -17.70 28.51 11.92
CA SER A 663 -17.90 29.33 10.70
C SER A 663 -19.19 30.16 10.69
N TYR A 664 -20.04 30.00 11.69
CA TYR A 664 -21.42 30.50 11.66
C TYR A 664 -21.73 31.38 12.87
N GLN A 665 -22.61 32.36 12.68
CA GLN A 665 -23.06 33.28 13.73
C GLN A 665 -24.56 33.12 14.02
N PRO A 666 -25.00 33.34 15.27
CA PRO A 666 -26.43 33.31 15.63
C PRO A 666 -27.30 34.16 14.69
N GLY A 667 -28.40 33.58 14.21
CA GLY A 667 -29.35 34.23 13.31
C GLY A 667 -29.10 34.01 11.81
N GLU A 668 -27.92 33.54 11.41
CA GLU A 668 -27.67 33.11 10.02
C GLU A 668 -28.50 31.88 9.64
N GLU A 669 -28.68 31.63 8.34
CA GLU A 669 -29.36 30.42 7.85
C GLU A 669 -28.41 29.47 7.12
N ALA A 670 -28.21 28.29 7.70
CA ALA A 670 -27.35 27.25 7.17
C ALA A 670 -27.97 25.86 7.44
N ALA A 671 -27.68 24.88 6.58
CA ALA A 671 -28.10 23.50 6.84
C ALA A 671 -27.06 22.78 7.72
N THR A 672 -27.48 21.83 8.54
CA THR A 672 -26.56 21.05 9.40
C THR A 672 -25.55 20.25 8.57
N ARG A 673 -25.94 19.78 7.38
CA ARG A 673 -25.00 19.15 6.42
C ARG A 673 -23.90 20.11 5.93
N ASP A 674 -24.18 21.41 5.85
CA ASP A 674 -23.17 22.42 5.48
C ASP A 674 -22.16 22.58 6.64
N GLY A 675 -22.65 22.62 7.89
CA GLY A 675 -21.79 22.63 9.08
C GLY A 675 -20.93 21.37 9.21
N TYR A 676 -21.47 20.19 8.89
CA TYR A 676 -20.71 18.94 8.80
C TYR A 676 -19.56 19.02 7.78
N GLY A 677 -19.84 19.47 6.55
CA GLY A 677 -18.81 19.64 5.51
C GLY A 677 -17.72 20.61 5.91
N SER A 678 -18.11 21.78 6.44
CA SER A 678 -17.19 22.80 6.98
C SER A 678 -16.28 22.23 8.09
N ALA A 679 -16.84 21.41 8.98
CA ALA A 679 -16.06 20.77 10.03
C ALA A 679 -15.05 19.76 9.48
N LEU A 680 -15.43 18.93 8.50
CA LEU A 680 -14.49 17.98 7.89
C LEU A 680 -13.29 18.67 7.27
N GLU A 681 -13.48 19.77 6.54
CA GLU A 681 -12.39 20.54 5.94
C GLU A 681 -11.39 21.02 7.00
N LYS A 682 -11.88 21.53 8.14
CA LYS A 682 -11.04 22.00 9.25
C LYS A 682 -10.36 20.85 9.99
N LEU A 683 -11.11 19.78 10.24
CA LEU A 683 -10.63 18.61 11.00
C LEU A 683 -9.64 17.78 10.20
N GLY A 684 -9.71 17.78 8.87
CA GLY A 684 -8.76 17.08 8.02
C GLY A 684 -7.31 17.52 8.25
N ALA A 685 -7.08 18.81 8.55
CA ALA A 685 -5.74 19.31 8.90
C ALA A 685 -5.28 18.90 10.31
N GLN A 686 -6.22 18.65 11.23
CA GLN A 686 -5.93 18.28 12.61
C GLN A 686 -5.79 16.76 12.80
N TYR A 687 -6.48 15.96 12.00
CA TYR A 687 -6.54 14.50 12.11
C TYR A 687 -5.93 13.85 10.85
N PRO A 688 -4.61 13.61 10.80
CA PRO A 688 -3.98 12.91 9.68
C PRO A 688 -4.53 11.47 9.49
N GLU A 689 -5.06 10.87 10.54
CA GLU A 689 -5.72 9.56 10.54
C GLU A 689 -7.16 9.57 10.02
N LEU A 690 -7.77 10.75 9.82
CA LEU A 690 -9.12 10.89 9.27
C LEU A 690 -9.13 10.52 7.79
N VAL A 691 -10.00 9.56 7.45
CA VAL A 691 -10.28 9.10 6.09
C VAL A 691 -11.77 9.25 5.83
N VAL A 692 -12.14 9.92 4.73
CA VAL A 692 -13.54 10.15 4.37
C VAL A 692 -13.92 9.27 3.19
N LEU A 693 -15.05 8.56 3.30
CA LEU A 693 -15.64 7.76 2.24
C LEU A 693 -17.04 8.30 1.92
N ASP A 694 -17.39 8.37 0.65
CA ASP A 694 -18.69 8.88 0.20
C ASP A 694 -19.25 7.99 -0.93
N GLY A 695 -20.57 7.79 -0.91
CA GLY A 695 -21.29 6.96 -1.88
C GLY A 695 -21.93 7.77 -3.03
N ASP A 696 -21.11 8.41 -3.86
CA ASP A 696 -21.48 9.29 -4.99
C ASP A 696 -22.45 10.44 -4.65
N VAL A 697 -22.49 10.87 -3.40
CA VAL A 697 -23.38 11.95 -2.94
C VAL A 697 -22.61 13.10 -2.29
N LYS A 698 -21.30 13.21 -2.55
CA LYS A 698 -20.39 14.20 -1.95
C LYS A 698 -20.82 15.66 -2.06
N GLY A 699 -21.52 16.03 -3.14
CA GLY A 699 -22.10 17.38 -3.28
C GLY A 699 -23.30 17.63 -2.37
N SER A 700 -24.05 16.56 -2.07
CA SER A 700 -25.27 16.54 -1.26
C SER A 700 -24.98 16.34 0.23
N CYS A 701 -24.03 15.48 0.57
CA CYS A 701 -23.50 15.26 1.94
C CYS A 701 -22.47 16.28 2.37
N ARG A 702 -21.97 17.12 1.43
CA ARG A 702 -20.96 18.17 1.67
C ARG A 702 -19.56 17.66 2.03
N THR A 703 -19.20 16.47 1.58
CA THR A 703 -17.83 15.92 1.72
C THR A 703 -16.89 16.39 0.61
N LYS A 704 -17.41 17.06 -0.43
CA LYS A 704 -16.63 17.55 -1.59
C LYS A 704 -15.43 18.41 -1.18
N GLY A 705 -15.59 19.31 -0.21
CA GLY A 705 -14.49 20.18 0.22
C GLY A 705 -13.34 19.40 0.86
N PHE A 706 -13.63 18.35 1.63
CA PHE A 706 -12.59 17.44 2.13
C PHE A 706 -11.86 16.74 0.98
N ALA A 707 -12.60 16.26 -0.03
CA ALA A 707 -12.02 15.62 -1.20
C ALA A 707 -11.07 16.54 -1.99
N GLU A 708 -11.37 17.83 -2.06
CA GLU A 708 -10.54 18.83 -2.76
C GLU A 708 -9.28 19.19 -1.96
N HIS A 709 -9.36 19.25 -0.63
CA HIS A 709 -8.22 19.62 0.23
C HIS A 709 -7.31 18.43 0.61
N PHE A 710 -7.87 17.22 0.71
CA PHE A 710 -7.18 16.00 1.15
C PHE A 710 -7.50 14.82 0.22
N PRO A 711 -7.21 14.93 -1.10
CA PRO A 711 -7.57 13.93 -2.09
C PRO A 711 -6.96 12.55 -1.80
N GLU A 712 -5.83 12.48 -1.10
CA GLU A 712 -5.16 11.25 -0.71
C GLU A 712 -5.86 10.49 0.44
N ARG A 713 -6.77 11.14 1.15
CA ARG A 713 -7.56 10.57 2.27
C ARG A 713 -9.05 10.57 2.03
N PHE A 714 -9.47 10.86 0.80
CA PHE A 714 -10.85 10.75 0.36
C PHE A 714 -11.01 9.59 -0.61
N PHE A 715 -12.00 8.74 -0.38
CA PHE A 715 -12.29 7.59 -1.24
C PHE A 715 -13.73 7.61 -1.71
N GLU A 716 -13.91 7.83 -3.01
CA GLU A 716 -15.19 7.64 -3.68
C GLU A 716 -15.52 6.15 -3.75
N GLY A 717 -16.66 5.77 -3.18
CA GLY A 717 -17.15 4.40 -3.22
C GLY A 717 -18.18 4.14 -4.30
N TYR A 718 -18.64 5.17 -5.01
CA TYR A 718 -19.76 5.09 -5.94
C TYR A 718 -21.05 4.65 -5.23
N ILE A 719 -22.05 4.19 -5.97
CA ILE A 719 -23.35 3.77 -5.42
C ILE A 719 -23.24 2.32 -4.89
N ALA A 720 -22.51 2.15 -3.78
CA ALA A 720 -22.16 0.86 -3.19
C ALA A 720 -22.02 0.95 -1.65
N GLU A 721 -23.12 1.27 -0.96
CA GLU A 721 -23.10 1.55 0.49
C GLU A 721 -22.64 0.35 1.33
N GLN A 722 -22.95 -0.88 0.90
CA GLN A 722 -22.53 -2.11 1.59
C GLN A 722 -21.01 -2.21 1.62
N ASN A 723 -20.38 -2.12 0.44
CA ASN A 723 -18.93 -2.13 0.36
C ASN A 723 -18.30 -0.98 1.15
N LEU A 724 -18.82 0.25 1.04
CA LEU A 724 -18.26 1.39 1.77
C LEU A 724 -18.27 1.21 3.28
N ALA A 725 -19.36 0.67 3.86
CA ALA A 725 -19.41 0.36 5.28
C ALA A 725 -18.35 -0.70 5.68
N GLY A 726 -18.14 -1.71 4.84
CA GLY A 726 -17.09 -2.73 5.05
C GLY A 726 -15.67 -2.19 4.92
N VAL A 727 -15.40 -1.34 3.92
CA VAL A 727 -14.10 -0.66 3.76
C VAL A 727 -13.81 0.25 4.95
N ALA A 728 -14.82 1.00 5.41
CA ALA A 728 -14.71 1.86 6.58
C ALA A 728 -14.39 1.06 7.86
N LEU A 729 -14.97 -0.15 8.02
CA LEU A 729 -14.61 -1.07 9.09
C LEU A 729 -13.14 -1.49 9.01
N GLY A 730 -12.66 -1.93 7.84
CA GLY A 730 -11.26 -2.34 7.65
C GLY A 730 -10.26 -1.23 7.98
N LEU A 731 -10.55 0.00 7.55
CA LEU A 731 -9.79 1.21 7.90
C LEU A 731 -9.76 1.43 9.42
N SER A 732 -10.93 1.36 10.07
CA SER A 732 -11.09 1.56 11.51
C SER A 732 -10.30 0.55 12.35
N CYS A 733 -10.34 -0.73 11.97
CA CYS A 733 -9.57 -1.79 12.63
C CYS A 733 -8.05 -1.66 12.46
N CYS A 734 -7.61 -0.80 11.53
CA CYS A 734 -6.21 -0.48 11.27
C CYS A 734 -5.82 0.90 11.83
N GLY A 735 -6.61 1.48 12.72
CA GLY A 735 -6.26 2.71 13.44
C GLY A 735 -6.54 4.01 12.69
N LYS A 736 -7.26 3.96 11.56
CA LYS A 736 -7.82 5.16 10.91
C LYS A 736 -9.12 5.59 11.59
N ILE A 737 -9.43 6.87 11.52
CA ILE A 737 -10.76 7.38 11.83
C ILE A 737 -11.53 7.42 10.52
N ALA A 738 -12.37 6.42 10.28
CA ALA A 738 -13.14 6.33 9.06
C ALA A 738 -14.47 7.09 9.20
N ASN A 739 -14.75 8.02 8.29
CA ASN A 739 -16.03 8.72 8.19
C ASN A 739 -16.72 8.34 6.88
N PHE A 740 -17.79 7.53 6.96
CA PHE A 740 -18.60 7.13 5.81
C PHE A 740 -19.86 7.99 5.71
N ALA A 741 -20.03 8.70 4.59
CA ALA A 741 -21.17 9.56 4.33
C ALA A 741 -22.06 9.05 3.18
N THR A 742 -23.37 9.04 3.42
CA THR A 742 -24.41 8.88 2.39
C THR A 742 -25.73 9.51 2.87
N PHE A 743 -26.85 9.29 2.20
CA PHE A 743 -28.16 9.68 2.72
C PHE A 743 -28.56 8.75 3.86
N ALA A 744 -29.23 9.29 4.87
CA ALA A 744 -29.72 8.55 6.04
C ALA A 744 -30.59 7.35 5.63
N ALA A 745 -31.45 7.52 4.60
CA ALA A 745 -32.22 6.43 4.02
C ALA A 745 -31.34 5.27 3.49
N PHE A 746 -30.22 5.57 2.82
CA PHE A 746 -29.37 4.56 2.19
C PHE A 746 -28.45 3.85 3.18
N MET A 747 -28.33 4.34 4.41
CA MET A 747 -27.69 3.56 5.48
C MET A 747 -28.40 2.22 5.72
N SER A 748 -29.71 2.13 5.41
CA SER A 748 -30.47 0.86 5.44
C SER A 748 -29.91 -0.20 4.49
N ARG A 749 -29.34 0.21 3.34
CA ARG A 749 -28.70 -0.71 2.37
C ARG A 749 -27.49 -1.42 2.99
N ALA A 750 -26.80 -0.75 3.91
CA ALA A 750 -25.58 -1.23 4.58
C ALA A 750 -25.82 -1.72 6.01
N TYR A 751 -27.07 -1.93 6.44
CA TYR A 751 -27.35 -2.18 7.86
C TYR A 751 -26.62 -3.41 8.41
N ASP A 752 -26.56 -4.52 7.66
CA ASP A 752 -25.86 -5.71 8.15
C ASP A 752 -24.35 -5.49 8.30
N PHE A 753 -23.73 -4.64 7.46
CA PHE A 753 -22.34 -4.22 7.61
C PHE A 753 -22.14 -3.34 8.84
N ILE A 754 -23.05 -2.39 9.10
CA ILE A 754 -23.06 -1.56 10.30
C ILE A 754 -23.18 -2.42 11.56
N ARG A 755 -24.05 -3.44 11.53
CA ARG A 755 -24.23 -4.42 12.61
C ARG A 755 -22.95 -5.22 12.84
N MET A 756 -22.33 -5.74 11.78
CA MET A 756 -21.09 -6.50 11.86
C MET A 756 -19.88 -5.65 12.28
N ALA A 757 -19.86 -4.36 11.98
CA ALA A 757 -18.87 -3.43 12.51
C ALA A 757 -18.95 -3.33 14.05
N GLY A 758 -20.17 -3.40 14.61
CA GLY A 758 -20.37 -3.45 16.06
C GLY A 758 -19.79 -4.72 16.69
N HIS A 759 -20.04 -5.88 16.06
CA HIS A 759 -19.45 -7.16 16.47
C HIS A 759 -17.92 -7.21 16.27
N SER A 760 -17.40 -6.39 15.36
CA SER A 760 -15.96 -6.24 15.12
C SER A 760 -15.28 -5.24 16.06
N ARG A 761 -16.01 -4.64 17.01
CA ARG A 761 -15.47 -3.68 17.99
C ARG A 761 -14.68 -2.55 17.31
N ALA A 762 -15.20 -2.02 16.20
CA ALA A 762 -14.57 -0.95 15.43
C ALA A 762 -14.07 0.16 16.38
N ARG A 763 -12.79 0.53 16.26
CA ARG A 763 -12.15 1.44 17.22
C ARG A 763 -12.69 2.85 17.10
N HIS A 764 -12.81 3.33 15.86
CA HIS A 764 -13.30 4.67 15.54
C HIS A 764 -13.97 4.69 14.16
N LEU A 765 -15.29 4.67 14.12
CA LEU A 765 -16.05 4.60 12.87
C LEU A 765 -17.26 5.52 12.95
N VAL A 766 -17.27 6.54 12.09
CA VAL A 766 -18.34 7.54 12.00
C VAL A 766 -19.16 7.28 10.74
N PHE A 767 -20.47 7.13 10.92
CA PHE A 767 -21.45 7.10 9.85
C PHE A 767 -22.18 8.43 9.83
N THR A 768 -22.20 9.11 8.68
CA THR A 768 -22.91 10.38 8.52
C THR A 768 -24.05 10.22 7.53
N GLY A 769 -25.30 10.30 8.01
CA GLY A 769 -26.49 10.24 7.17
C GLY A 769 -27.07 11.62 6.96
N SER A 770 -27.02 12.13 5.73
CA SER A 770 -27.71 13.38 5.37
C SER A 770 -29.15 13.14 4.91
N HIS A 771 -29.90 14.19 4.56
CA HIS A 771 -31.26 14.03 3.99
C HIS A 771 -32.21 13.24 4.91
N ALA A 772 -32.07 13.45 6.22
CA ALA A 772 -32.94 12.87 7.22
C ALA A 772 -34.37 13.46 7.19
N GLY A 773 -35.37 12.59 7.39
CA GLY A 773 -36.76 12.98 7.64
C GLY A 773 -37.57 13.41 6.40
N VAL A 774 -38.87 13.67 6.60
CA VAL A 774 -39.77 14.19 5.56
C VAL A 774 -39.42 15.62 5.15
N SER A 775 -38.65 16.32 6.00
CA SER A 775 -38.25 17.69 5.75
C SER A 775 -37.39 17.90 4.50
N ILE A 776 -36.85 16.85 3.88
CA ILE A 776 -36.12 16.94 2.62
C ILE A 776 -36.98 17.50 1.48
N GLY A 777 -38.28 17.23 1.50
CA GLY A 777 -39.26 17.75 0.56
C GLY A 777 -39.55 16.83 -0.62
N GLN A 778 -39.31 17.35 -1.82
CA GLN A 778 -39.92 16.90 -3.07
C GLN A 778 -39.42 15.54 -3.57
N ASP A 779 -38.24 15.10 -3.16
CA ASP A 779 -37.69 13.79 -3.59
C ASP A 779 -38.56 12.62 -3.11
N GLY A 780 -39.31 12.80 -2.02
CA GLY A 780 -40.27 11.81 -1.54
C GLY A 780 -39.65 10.69 -0.70
N PRO A 781 -40.45 9.67 -0.31
CA PRO A 781 -40.13 8.70 0.74
C PRO A 781 -38.87 7.87 0.47
N SER A 782 -38.50 7.61 -0.78
CA SER A 782 -37.31 6.82 -1.12
C SER A 782 -35.98 7.43 -0.66
N GLN A 783 -35.95 8.74 -0.37
CA GLN A 783 -34.76 9.47 0.10
C GLN A 783 -34.90 9.91 1.56
N MET A 784 -36.07 9.74 2.18
CA MET A 784 -36.35 10.18 3.55
C MET A 784 -35.82 9.14 4.53
N GLY A 785 -34.71 9.44 5.21
CA GLY A 785 -34.25 8.60 6.32
C GLY A 785 -35.21 8.73 7.50
N LEU A 786 -35.99 7.69 7.79
CA LEU A 786 -37.03 7.71 8.83
C LEU A 786 -36.88 6.59 9.86
N GLU A 787 -35.97 5.65 9.64
CA GLU A 787 -35.65 4.51 10.50
C GLU A 787 -34.17 4.53 10.93
N ASP A 788 -33.41 5.53 10.50
CA ASP A 788 -31.97 5.62 10.68
C ASP A 788 -31.57 5.74 12.16
N ILE A 789 -32.30 6.52 12.96
CA ILE A 789 -32.06 6.61 14.41
C ILE A 789 -32.32 5.25 15.06
N ALA A 790 -33.43 4.58 14.71
CA ALA A 790 -33.76 3.27 15.25
C ALA A 790 -32.67 2.23 14.95
N MET A 791 -32.22 2.21 13.70
CA MET A 791 -31.17 1.32 13.21
C MET A 791 -29.86 1.49 14.00
N PHE A 792 -29.38 2.73 14.16
CA PHE A 792 -28.14 2.96 14.90
C PHE A 792 -28.31 2.84 16.42
N ARG A 793 -29.47 3.14 16.99
CA ARG A 793 -29.74 2.90 18.43
C ARG A 793 -29.70 1.41 18.79
N ALA A 794 -30.10 0.53 17.87
CA ALA A 794 -30.07 -0.92 18.08
C ALA A 794 -28.63 -1.50 18.17
N ILE A 795 -27.62 -0.80 17.62
CA ILE A 795 -26.23 -1.25 17.69
C ILE A 795 -25.68 -1.08 19.11
N ALA A 796 -25.19 -2.15 19.73
CA ALA A 796 -24.64 -2.10 21.08
C ALA A 796 -23.45 -1.12 21.17
N GLY A 797 -23.44 -0.27 22.20
CA GLY A 797 -22.37 0.71 22.43
C GLY A 797 -22.28 1.87 21.42
N SER A 798 -23.19 1.98 20.45
CA SER A 798 -23.19 3.10 19.51
C SER A 798 -23.53 4.44 20.15
N THR A 799 -23.06 5.51 19.51
CA THR A 799 -23.43 6.90 19.79
C THR A 799 -24.28 7.44 18.64
N VAL A 800 -25.35 8.18 18.93
CA VAL A 800 -26.27 8.78 17.95
C VAL A 800 -26.45 10.26 18.25
N LEU A 801 -25.98 11.09 17.32
CA LEU A 801 -25.96 12.54 17.42
C LEU A 801 -26.82 13.15 16.31
N TYR A 802 -27.64 14.13 16.67
CA TYR A 802 -28.53 14.84 15.75
C TYR A 802 -28.40 16.36 15.95
N PRO A 803 -27.43 17.02 15.29
CA PRO A 803 -27.26 18.47 15.35
C PRO A 803 -28.52 19.22 14.90
N SER A 804 -28.80 20.33 15.58
CA SER A 804 -29.99 21.16 15.36
C SER A 804 -29.72 22.39 14.50
N ASP A 805 -28.48 22.80 14.35
CA ASP A 805 -28.04 23.90 13.49
C ASP A 805 -26.60 23.69 12.98
N ALA A 806 -26.05 24.65 12.23
CA ALA A 806 -24.71 24.53 11.68
C ALA A 806 -23.59 24.56 12.75
N VAL A 807 -23.76 25.30 13.84
CA VAL A 807 -22.77 25.36 14.94
C VAL A 807 -22.71 24.04 15.69
N SER A 808 -23.86 23.51 16.09
CA SER A 808 -23.95 22.18 16.71
C SER A 808 -23.47 21.08 15.75
N ALA A 809 -23.70 21.22 14.44
CA ALA A 809 -23.14 20.28 13.46
C ALA A 809 -21.61 20.31 13.43
N GLU A 810 -20.97 21.49 13.46
CA GLU A 810 -19.51 21.57 13.51
C GLU A 810 -18.95 20.96 14.79
N ARG A 811 -19.58 21.30 15.93
CA ARG A 811 -19.18 20.82 17.25
C ARG A 811 -19.36 19.31 17.42
N LEU A 812 -20.49 18.77 16.98
CA LEU A 812 -20.78 17.34 17.07
C LEU A 812 -20.00 16.51 16.06
N THR A 813 -19.62 17.08 14.91
CA THR A 813 -18.66 16.42 14.00
C THR A 813 -17.31 16.26 14.68
N GLN A 814 -16.78 17.32 15.32
CA GLN A 814 -15.54 17.22 16.10
C GLN A 814 -15.67 16.22 17.25
N ALA A 815 -16.79 16.22 17.99
CA ALA A 815 -17.04 15.26 19.06
C ALA A 815 -17.10 13.81 18.54
N ALA A 816 -17.75 13.57 17.39
CA ALA A 816 -17.82 12.26 16.76
C ALA A 816 -16.44 11.70 16.41
N LEU A 817 -15.51 12.54 15.95
CA LEU A 817 -14.11 12.16 15.70
C LEU A 817 -13.28 11.96 16.99
N GLY A 818 -13.83 12.25 18.17
CA GLY A 818 -13.17 12.03 19.46
C GLY A 818 -13.72 10.83 20.25
N VAL A 819 -14.80 10.21 19.78
CA VAL A 819 -15.52 9.15 20.51
C VAL A 819 -15.19 7.78 19.90
N PRO A 820 -14.66 6.83 20.68
CA PRO A 820 -14.40 5.49 20.18
C PRO A 820 -15.70 4.73 19.92
N GLY A 821 -15.62 3.71 19.06
CA GLY A 821 -16.76 2.90 18.67
C GLY A 821 -17.47 3.41 17.42
N ILE A 822 -18.74 3.04 17.30
CA ILE A 822 -19.62 3.44 16.20
C ILE A 822 -20.36 4.72 16.58
N VAL A 823 -20.19 5.76 15.78
CA VAL A 823 -20.93 7.02 15.93
C VAL A 823 -21.79 7.24 14.70
N TYR A 824 -23.07 7.58 14.89
CA TYR A 824 -23.95 8.04 13.84
C TYR A 824 -24.23 9.53 13.99
N LEU A 825 -23.94 10.30 12.94
CA LEU A 825 -24.23 11.72 12.85
C LEU A 825 -25.35 11.94 11.82
N ARG A 826 -26.53 12.35 12.30
CA ARG A 826 -27.71 12.62 11.47
C ARG A 826 -27.74 14.08 11.04
N THR A 827 -27.70 14.37 9.74
CA THR A 827 -27.76 15.74 9.20
C THR A 827 -28.97 15.95 8.30
N THR A 828 -29.41 17.19 8.17
CA THR A 828 -30.64 17.60 7.49
C THR A 828 -30.35 18.49 6.29
N ARG A 829 -31.22 18.37 5.27
CA ARG A 829 -31.10 19.08 3.99
C ARG A 829 -31.49 20.57 4.09
N PRO A 830 -32.61 20.96 4.74
CA PRO A 830 -33.06 22.34 4.74
C PRO A 830 -32.16 23.24 5.57
N LYS A 831 -32.10 24.52 5.19
CA LYS A 831 -31.51 25.55 6.03
C LYS A 831 -32.37 25.79 7.26
N THR A 832 -31.71 26.02 8.38
CA THR A 832 -32.29 26.39 9.66
C THR A 832 -31.54 27.59 10.24
N LYS A 833 -32.17 28.33 11.14
CA LYS A 833 -31.49 29.44 11.83
C LYS A 833 -30.38 28.89 12.74
N VAL A 834 -29.24 29.56 12.77
CA VAL A 834 -28.19 29.29 13.75
C VAL A 834 -28.68 29.76 15.12
N LEU A 835 -28.74 28.84 16.07
CA LEU A 835 -29.24 29.03 17.43
C LEU A 835 -28.12 29.35 18.41
N TYR A 836 -26.96 28.70 18.22
CA TYR A 836 -25.87 28.72 19.17
C TYR A 836 -24.75 29.66 18.76
N SER A 837 -24.08 30.25 19.74
CA SER A 837 -22.85 31.01 19.52
C SER A 837 -21.66 30.09 19.31
N GLY A 838 -20.59 30.62 18.71
CA GLY A 838 -19.39 29.83 18.42
C GLY A 838 -18.71 29.26 19.67
N ASP A 839 -18.86 29.86 20.84
CA ASP A 839 -18.30 29.38 22.10
C ASP A 839 -19.08 28.25 22.77
N GLU A 840 -20.31 27.96 22.31
CA GLU A 840 -21.17 26.91 22.88
C GLU A 840 -20.57 25.51 22.77
N GLU A 841 -20.61 24.75 23.87
CA GLU A 841 -20.04 23.41 23.96
C GLU A 841 -21.08 22.30 23.79
N PHE A 842 -20.69 21.20 23.16
CA PHE A 842 -21.55 20.04 22.94
C PHE A 842 -20.83 18.77 23.38
N SER A 843 -21.31 18.15 24.45
CA SER A 843 -20.82 16.86 24.95
C SER A 843 -21.70 15.72 24.47
N VAL A 844 -21.10 14.57 24.16
CA VAL A 844 -21.87 13.33 23.96
C VAL A 844 -22.62 12.98 25.24
N GLY A 845 -23.90 12.61 25.12
CA GLY A 845 -24.78 12.38 26.26
C GLY A 845 -25.45 13.62 26.83
N GLY A 846 -25.19 14.82 26.28
CA GLY A 846 -25.79 16.06 26.73
C GLY A 846 -27.04 16.49 25.95
N SER A 847 -27.68 17.54 26.45
CA SER A 847 -28.80 18.25 25.84
C SER A 847 -28.68 19.76 26.09
N LYS A 848 -29.53 20.59 25.45
CA LYS A 848 -29.61 22.04 25.70
C LYS A 848 -31.03 22.48 26.05
N VAL A 849 -31.21 23.14 27.19
CA VAL A 849 -32.48 23.79 27.55
C VAL A 849 -32.51 25.18 26.93
N LEU A 850 -33.25 25.36 25.85
CA LEU A 850 -33.25 26.59 25.04
C LEU A 850 -34.23 27.65 25.54
N ARG A 851 -35.32 27.21 26.16
CA ARG A 851 -36.37 28.07 26.74
C ARG A 851 -36.84 27.42 28.02
N GLN A 852 -36.98 28.18 29.09
CA GLN A 852 -37.48 27.69 30.38
C GLN A 852 -38.11 28.82 31.21
N SER A 853 -39.00 28.44 32.12
CA SER A 853 -39.54 29.29 33.18
C SER A 853 -39.87 28.46 34.43
N ASP A 854 -40.13 29.12 35.56
CA ASP A 854 -40.56 28.44 36.79
C ASP A 854 -42.01 27.91 36.73
N ARG A 855 -42.74 28.20 35.65
CA ARG A 855 -44.16 27.87 35.47
C ARG A 855 -44.42 27.10 34.18
N ASP A 856 -43.42 26.38 33.68
CA ASP A 856 -43.56 25.56 32.47
C ASP A 856 -44.62 24.47 32.68
N GLU A 857 -45.68 24.47 31.87
CA GLU A 857 -46.79 23.51 31.94
C GLU A 857 -46.50 22.23 31.13
N VAL A 858 -45.54 22.28 30.21
CA VAL A 858 -45.08 21.16 29.37
C VAL A 858 -43.62 21.38 28.99
N THR A 859 -42.86 20.29 28.86
CA THR A 859 -41.52 20.33 28.25
C THR A 859 -41.60 19.70 26.85
N ILE A 860 -41.27 20.49 25.84
CA ILE A 860 -41.14 20.03 24.46
C ILE A 860 -39.70 19.54 24.27
N VAL A 861 -39.52 18.28 23.89
CA VAL A 861 -38.22 17.66 23.61
C VAL A 861 -38.13 17.41 22.11
N ALA A 862 -37.11 17.97 21.48
CA ALA A 862 -36.90 17.88 20.04
C ALA A 862 -35.41 17.70 19.72
N ALA A 863 -35.09 17.33 18.49
CA ALA A 863 -33.71 17.28 18.00
C ALA A 863 -33.68 17.58 16.51
N GLY A 864 -32.60 18.19 16.03
CA GLY A 864 -32.46 18.51 14.62
C GLY A 864 -33.49 19.54 14.15
N ILE A 865 -34.14 19.24 13.03
CA ILE A 865 -35.06 20.20 12.41
C ILE A 865 -36.29 20.51 13.26
N THR A 866 -36.76 19.57 14.11
CA THR A 866 -37.95 19.79 14.94
C THR A 866 -37.70 20.74 16.10
N VAL A 867 -36.44 21.04 16.45
CA VAL A 867 -36.12 22.09 17.45
C VAL A 867 -36.61 23.45 16.98
N HIS A 868 -36.51 23.75 15.68
CA HIS A 868 -36.99 25.01 15.11
C HIS A 868 -38.51 25.12 15.15
N GLU A 869 -39.21 24.01 14.89
CA GLU A 869 -40.67 23.95 15.03
C GLU A 869 -41.10 24.05 16.51
N ALA A 870 -40.35 23.46 17.44
CA ALA A 870 -40.59 23.55 18.87
C ALA A 870 -40.39 24.98 19.42
N LEU A 871 -39.35 25.69 18.97
CA LEU A 871 -39.13 27.10 19.33
C LEU A 871 -40.26 28.00 18.80
N ALA A 872 -40.70 27.80 17.55
CA ALA A 872 -41.84 28.53 17.00
C ALA A 872 -43.16 28.20 17.72
N ALA A 873 -43.34 26.94 18.15
CA ALA A 873 -44.47 26.53 18.98
C ALA A 873 -44.42 27.17 20.37
N HIS A 874 -43.25 27.27 21.00
CA HIS A 874 -43.06 27.97 22.27
C HIS A 874 -43.53 29.43 22.20
N GLU A 875 -43.12 30.18 21.17
CA GLU A 875 -43.56 31.58 20.97
C GLU A 875 -45.09 31.67 20.83
N THR A 876 -45.69 30.73 20.10
CA THR A 876 -47.14 30.66 19.89
C THR A 876 -47.89 30.32 21.18
N LEU A 877 -47.40 29.35 21.96
CA LEU A 877 -47.97 28.95 23.24
C LEU A 877 -47.87 30.08 24.28
N GLN A 878 -46.73 30.78 24.32
CA GLN A 878 -46.54 31.93 25.19
C GLN A 878 -47.54 33.05 24.88
N ALA A 879 -47.76 33.34 23.59
CA ALA A 879 -48.79 34.30 23.16
C ALA A 879 -50.22 33.87 23.54
N GLN A 880 -50.44 32.56 23.74
CA GLN A 880 -51.71 31.98 24.22
C GLN A 880 -51.74 31.75 25.74
N GLY A 881 -50.76 32.26 26.48
CA GLY A 881 -50.71 32.20 27.94
C GLY A 881 -50.40 30.81 28.50
N MET A 882 -49.65 29.98 27.77
CA MET A 882 -49.09 28.71 28.24
C MET A 882 -47.56 28.76 28.17
N ASN A 883 -46.88 28.47 29.28
CA ASN A 883 -45.41 28.38 29.29
C ASN A 883 -44.99 26.96 28.90
N ALA A 884 -44.09 26.84 27.93
CA ALA A 884 -43.54 25.57 27.50
C ALA A 884 -42.02 25.63 27.53
N ARG A 885 -41.37 24.65 28.16
CA ARG A 885 -39.92 24.46 28.07
C ARG A 885 -39.55 23.88 26.70
N VAL A 886 -38.39 24.23 26.15
CA VAL A 886 -37.87 23.61 24.93
C VAL A 886 -36.49 23.04 25.20
N VAL A 887 -36.31 21.75 24.92
CA VAL A 887 -35.05 21.02 25.07
C VAL A 887 -34.61 20.49 23.70
N ASP A 888 -33.38 20.84 23.31
CA ASP A 888 -32.66 20.23 22.20
C ASP A 888 -31.89 19.00 22.71
N ALA A 889 -32.45 17.82 22.44
CA ALA A 889 -31.88 16.52 22.78
C ALA A 889 -30.95 16.03 21.65
N TYR A 890 -29.94 16.84 21.32
CA TYR A 890 -29.01 16.57 20.22
C TYR A 890 -28.26 15.24 20.36
N SER A 891 -28.09 14.70 21.58
CA SER A 891 -27.56 13.37 21.82
C SER A 891 -28.72 12.40 22.10
N VAL A 892 -29.07 11.59 21.10
CA VAL A 892 -30.18 10.62 21.20
C VAL A 892 -29.70 9.32 21.88
N LYS A 893 -28.42 8.98 21.71
CA LYS A 893 -27.77 7.88 22.43
C LYS A 893 -26.27 8.21 22.64
N PRO A 894 -25.75 8.14 23.88
CA PRO A 894 -26.51 8.15 25.12
C PRO A 894 -27.40 9.40 25.21
N ILE A 895 -28.53 9.31 25.89
CA ILE A 895 -29.45 10.43 26.07
C ILE A 895 -29.23 11.09 27.43
N ASP A 896 -29.41 12.40 27.51
CA ASP A 896 -29.30 13.19 28.75
C ASP A 896 -30.47 12.91 29.70
N ALA A 897 -30.46 11.73 30.32
CA ALA A 897 -31.54 11.27 31.19
C ALA A 897 -31.71 12.18 32.41
N GLU A 898 -30.63 12.76 32.93
CA GLU A 898 -30.69 13.63 34.11
C GLU A 898 -31.47 14.91 33.83
N THR A 899 -31.10 15.64 32.77
CA THR A 899 -31.80 16.87 32.37
C THR A 899 -33.25 16.60 32.01
N LEU A 900 -33.53 15.52 31.27
CA LEU A 900 -34.89 15.16 30.87
C LEU A 900 -35.77 14.80 32.06
N ARG A 901 -35.25 14.07 33.06
CA ARG A 901 -35.97 13.78 34.31
C ARG A 901 -36.22 15.04 35.11
N SER A 902 -35.24 15.95 35.19
CA SER A 902 -35.40 17.24 35.87
C SER A 902 -36.51 18.08 35.22
N CYS A 903 -36.48 18.20 33.89
CA CYS A 903 -37.53 18.89 33.14
C CYS A 903 -38.90 18.23 33.33
N GLY A 904 -38.97 16.90 33.23
CA GLY A 904 -40.20 16.13 33.47
C GLY A 904 -40.78 16.33 34.86
N ARG A 905 -39.94 16.42 35.91
CA ARG A 905 -40.41 16.76 37.28
C ARG A 905 -40.99 18.16 37.37
N SER A 906 -40.38 19.12 36.67
CA SER A 906 -40.83 20.52 36.70
C SER A 906 -42.14 20.76 35.95
N SER A 907 -42.30 20.15 34.76
CA SER A 907 -43.50 20.37 33.92
C SER A 907 -44.58 19.31 34.10
N GLY A 908 -44.26 18.16 34.70
CA GLY A 908 -45.15 17.00 34.85
C GLY A 908 -45.46 16.23 33.56
N LYS A 909 -45.16 16.81 32.39
CA LYS A 909 -45.47 16.27 31.05
C LYS A 909 -44.32 16.58 30.09
N LEU A 910 -43.98 15.59 29.26
CA LEU A 910 -43.06 15.74 28.13
C LEU A 910 -43.82 15.55 26.82
N LEU A 911 -43.53 16.40 25.84
CA LEU A 911 -43.99 16.28 24.46
C LEU A 911 -42.77 16.14 23.55
N VAL A 912 -42.52 14.93 23.06
CA VAL A 912 -41.40 14.63 22.17
C VAL A 912 -41.83 14.81 20.72
N VAL A 913 -41.03 15.49 19.90
CA VAL A 913 -41.34 15.78 18.49
C VAL A 913 -40.16 15.42 17.61
N GLU A 914 -40.36 14.54 16.64
CA GLU A 914 -39.28 14.06 15.77
C GLU A 914 -39.68 13.87 14.31
N ASP A 915 -38.74 14.16 13.41
CA ASP A 915 -38.86 13.88 11.97
C ASP A 915 -38.23 12.50 11.68
N HIS A 916 -38.94 11.46 12.15
CA HIS A 916 -38.57 10.05 12.14
C HIS A 916 -39.85 9.20 12.33
N TRP A 917 -39.81 7.90 12.02
CA TRP A 917 -40.87 6.96 12.40
C TRP A 917 -41.11 6.97 13.92
N TYR A 918 -42.32 6.60 14.32
CA TYR A 918 -42.70 6.55 15.72
C TYR A 918 -41.87 5.56 16.55
N GLU A 919 -41.45 4.46 15.93
CA GLU A 919 -40.70 3.37 16.52
C GLU A 919 -39.19 3.63 16.51
N GLY A 920 -38.54 3.37 17.65
CA GLY A 920 -37.09 3.34 17.78
C GLY A 920 -36.39 4.71 17.71
N GLY A 921 -37.12 5.80 17.56
CA GLY A 921 -36.58 7.17 17.48
C GLY A 921 -36.26 7.83 18.82
N LEU A 922 -36.25 9.16 18.81
CA LEU A 922 -36.06 10.02 19.99
C LEU A 922 -37.15 9.80 21.04
N GLY A 923 -38.40 9.63 20.62
CA GLY A 923 -39.54 9.37 21.49
C GLY A 923 -39.37 8.13 22.36
N ASP A 924 -38.90 7.03 21.77
CA ASP A 924 -38.58 5.80 22.52
C ASP A 924 -37.33 5.98 23.41
N ALA A 925 -36.34 6.75 22.98
CA ALA A 925 -35.16 7.05 23.79
C ALA A 925 -35.53 7.86 25.05
N VAL A 926 -36.38 8.88 24.90
CA VAL A 926 -36.90 9.68 26.01
C VAL A 926 -37.79 8.83 26.91
N ALA A 927 -38.74 8.07 26.34
CA ALA A 927 -39.63 7.22 27.12
C ALA A 927 -38.86 6.20 27.98
N ALA A 928 -37.80 5.58 27.44
CA ALA A 928 -36.94 4.67 28.19
C ALA A 928 -36.11 5.38 29.29
N ALA A 929 -35.74 6.65 29.09
CA ALA A 929 -34.96 7.42 30.06
C ALA A 929 -35.80 7.93 31.25
N ILE A 930 -37.11 8.11 31.06
CA ILE A 930 -38.04 8.66 32.05
C ILE A 930 -38.53 7.55 33.00
N GLU A 931 -37.72 7.28 34.03
CA GLU A 931 -38.00 6.31 35.10
C GLU A 931 -38.85 6.93 36.25
N ILE A 932 -39.65 7.95 35.93
CA ILE A 932 -40.48 8.70 36.88
C ILE A 932 -41.91 8.83 36.34
N PRO A 933 -42.94 9.04 37.19
CA PRO A 933 -44.34 9.10 36.75
C PRO A 933 -44.67 10.41 36.03
N VAL A 934 -44.11 10.58 34.83
CA VAL A 934 -44.29 11.73 33.94
C VAL A 934 -44.88 11.21 32.64
N ALA A 935 -45.94 11.87 32.16
CA ALA A 935 -46.55 11.49 30.89
C ALA A 935 -45.64 11.90 29.73
N VAL A 936 -45.32 10.95 28.84
CA VAL A 936 -44.54 11.17 27.62
C VAL A 936 -45.47 11.07 26.42
N HIS A 937 -45.73 12.20 25.77
CA HIS A 937 -46.50 12.31 24.53
C HIS A 937 -45.54 12.41 23.35
N ARG A 938 -45.90 11.86 22.20
CA ARG A 938 -45.02 11.77 21.04
C ARG A 938 -45.72 12.24 19.77
N LEU A 939 -45.05 13.08 19.00
CA LEU A 939 -45.38 13.47 17.64
C LEU A 939 -44.26 13.00 16.72
N ALA A 940 -44.58 12.11 15.80
CA ALA A 940 -43.64 11.49 14.86
C ALA A 940 -44.39 11.13 13.57
N ILE A 941 -43.68 10.64 12.57
CA ILE A 941 -44.29 10.14 11.35
C ILE A 941 -44.98 8.79 11.66
N THR A 942 -46.28 8.66 11.34
CA THR A 942 -47.08 7.45 11.62
C THR A 942 -47.78 6.87 10.40
N GLN A 943 -47.55 7.44 9.22
CA GLN A 943 -48.13 7.01 7.95
C GLN A 943 -47.15 7.28 6.81
N GLU A 944 -47.28 6.56 5.70
CA GLU A 944 -46.37 6.66 4.54
C GLU A 944 -46.16 8.12 4.07
N PRO A 945 -44.89 8.57 3.96
CA PRO A 945 -44.55 9.88 3.42
C PRO A 945 -44.88 10.04 1.94
N ARG A 946 -44.77 11.27 1.43
CA ARG A 946 -44.89 11.58 -0.01
C ARG A 946 -44.08 12.82 -0.37
N SER A 947 -43.93 13.09 -1.65
CA SER A 947 -43.36 14.35 -2.14
C SER A 947 -44.23 15.56 -1.80
N GLY A 948 -43.60 16.64 -1.39
CA GLY A 948 -44.25 17.92 -1.10
C GLY A 948 -43.25 18.98 -0.62
N ALA A 949 -43.69 20.22 -0.41
CA ALA A 949 -42.82 21.20 0.21
C ALA A 949 -42.60 20.88 1.70
N LYS A 950 -41.42 21.19 2.25
CA LYS A 950 -41.06 20.94 3.66
C LYS A 950 -42.19 21.27 4.64
N SER A 951 -42.71 22.50 4.58
CA SER A 951 -43.75 22.96 5.52
C SER A 951 -45.06 22.19 5.38
N GLU A 952 -45.43 21.79 4.17
CA GLU A 952 -46.65 21.00 3.92
C GLU A 952 -46.50 19.58 4.48
N LEU A 953 -45.31 19.00 4.35
CA LEU A 953 -45.02 17.66 4.87
C LEU A 953 -44.99 17.66 6.40
N LEU A 954 -44.24 18.56 7.04
CA LEU A 954 -44.23 18.67 8.50
C LEU A 954 -45.64 18.84 9.08
N ASP A 955 -46.48 19.63 8.41
CA ASP A 955 -47.86 19.85 8.82
C ASP A 955 -48.76 18.63 8.59
N ARG A 956 -48.63 17.99 7.42
CA ARG A 956 -49.38 16.77 7.08
C ARG A 956 -49.09 15.62 8.04
N TYR A 957 -47.83 15.47 8.45
CA TYR A 957 -47.39 14.37 9.30
C TYR A 957 -47.38 14.72 10.78
N GLY A 958 -47.99 15.85 11.17
CA GLY A 958 -48.27 16.14 12.58
C GLY A 958 -47.05 16.52 13.41
N ILE A 959 -46.00 17.05 12.78
CA ILE A 959 -44.76 17.47 13.45
C ILE A 959 -44.40 18.95 13.21
N SER A 960 -45.32 19.71 12.61
CA SER A 960 -45.19 21.17 12.46
C SER A 960 -45.43 21.92 13.77
N ARG A 961 -45.01 23.18 13.83
CA ARG A 961 -45.34 24.10 14.93
C ARG A 961 -46.83 24.07 15.31
N ARG A 962 -47.74 23.91 14.33
CA ARG A 962 -49.19 23.87 14.57
C ARG A 962 -49.55 22.62 15.35
N ALA A 963 -49.07 21.46 14.92
CA ALA A 963 -49.33 20.19 15.59
C ALA A 963 -48.76 20.16 17.02
N ILE A 964 -47.58 20.76 17.23
CA ILE A 964 -46.97 20.89 18.56
C ILE A 964 -47.84 21.75 19.48
N VAL A 965 -48.31 22.92 19.00
CA VAL A 965 -49.20 23.81 19.75
C VAL A 965 -50.52 23.10 20.09
N ASP A 966 -51.16 22.48 19.10
CA ASP A 966 -52.44 21.79 19.28
C ASP A 966 -52.33 20.67 20.32
N MET A 967 -51.27 19.86 20.24
CA MET A 967 -51.00 18.82 21.22
C MET A 967 -50.75 19.41 22.61
N ALA A 968 -49.86 20.39 22.76
CA ALA A 968 -49.55 21.02 24.05
C ALA A 968 -50.78 21.61 24.74
N LEU A 969 -51.64 22.32 24.00
CA LEU A 969 -52.89 22.87 24.53
C LEU A 969 -53.88 21.77 24.94
N SER A 970 -53.93 20.66 24.21
CA SER A 970 -54.77 19.51 24.57
C SER A 970 -54.37 18.89 25.92
N LEU A 971 -53.08 18.97 26.26
CA LEU A 971 -52.52 18.47 27.53
C LEU A 971 -52.81 19.38 28.72
N ARG A 972 -53.32 20.60 28.52
CA ARG A 972 -53.67 21.53 29.62
C ARG A 972 -54.88 21.07 30.43
N ARG A 973 -55.69 20.16 29.87
CA ARG A 973 -56.97 19.70 30.42
C ARG A 973 -56.82 18.79 31.62
#